data_AF-A0A5C8ALC6-F1
#
_entry.id   AF-A0A5C8ALC6-F1
#
_cell.length_a   1.000
_cell.length_b   1.000
_cell.length_c   1.000
_cell.angle_alpha   90.00
_cell.angle_beta   90.00
_cell.angle_gamma   90.00
#
_symmetry.space_group_name_H-M   'P 1'
#
loop_
_entity.id
_entity.type
_entity.pdbx_description
1 polymer ?
#
loop_
_entity_poly.entity_id
_entity_poly.type
_entity_poly.pdbx_seq_one_letter_code
_entity_poly.pdbx_strand_id
1 'polypeptide(L)'
;MKKIIICAFICLHFFAANAQQLETVYSVAREQRSMEWYQTQQQLWKAETQKNKLDATAWYNYYSATRAMRNSCYSERDPEGSAKKREEYSQQCAQIVEEAYKVIPNSFEANHMKWWDGNNNPALVPFLMKAYEINPNDTRAYEDIMIQYELRRERANFNHFANKLFLANELPSSLLNWGYNLLAELDQNAIVFTAGDNDTYAGWIVQGAKKFREDVTIINTYLITDDDYRKILFKELNIPPLDIKVNKGPQEDAGKNQEIVFEHILKNKVGIPVYISTTAISYFDKKFAENLYLTGLAYKYSAEEIDNISIIQRNYESRYLLDYLKQNFSFHSMNTHSKYFDETYIPSMLKLYKHYQESESFFKMKALEPLILSISENSGQQTEIVDFLSKNRTTPTFLTALLDVKSLEETMIPIAANVKMSKYETTNEAYQKFLDNALRSKQLDFYKTIVYDSTQWSKKFPQSTTEPMVANYHWHPAYKNYPVVNISHEAALAYCAWLTEQYNLQRKRKYTKVLFRLPTEKEWKYAAGEGNENAKSSFPKEEVKNEKGCYLANIKTGDKTFFEDGAFFTAQVSSYVANKLGFYNMTGNVAEMIQTKGVAKGGSWYDTFEMSDFQKSTTYQNPDPGVGFRIVLEIIEE
;
A
#
# COMPACT_ATOMS: atom_id res chain seq x y z
N MET A 1 39.92 -46.72 17.96
CA MET A 1 39.24 -47.35 19.12
C MET A 1 39.60 -46.59 20.38
N LYS A 2 38.58 -46.27 21.20
CA LYS A 2 38.59 -45.77 22.59
C LYS A 2 38.53 -44.23 22.82
N LYS A 3 37.27 -43.84 23.06
CA LYS A 3 36.71 -43.02 24.15
C LYS A 3 36.81 -41.49 24.06
N ILE A 4 35.79 -40.98 23.38
CA ILE A 4 35.07 -39.74 23.62
C ILE A 4 34.60 -39.67 25.08
N ILE A 5 34.91 -38.57 25.78
CA ILE A 5 34.21 -38.11 26.99
C ILE A 5 33.39 -36.89 26.58
N ILE A 6 32.08 -37.08 26.43
CA ILE A 6 31.10 -36.01 26.27
C ILE A 6 30.73 -35.55 27.69
N CYS A 7 31.13 -34.33 28.06
CA CYS A 7 30.54 -33.64 29.19
C CYS A 7 29.17 -33.13 28.77
N ALA A 8 28.12 -33.78 29.26
CA ALA A 8 26.75 -33.31 29.14
C ALA A 8 26.56 -32.08 30.03
N PHE A 9 26.48 -30.89 29.43
CA PHE A 9 25.90 -29.72 30.09
C PHE A 9 24.39 -29.94 30.17
N ILE A 10 23.91 -30.33 31.36
CA ILE A 10 22.49 -30.26 31.71
C ILE A 10 22.16 -28.77 31.84
N CYS A 11 21.68 -28.17 30.75
CA CYS A 11 20.98 -26.89 30.81
C CYS A 11 19.61 -27.14 31.44
N LEU A 12 19.53 -27.03 32.77
CA LEU A 12 18.28 -26.79 33.51
C LEU A 12 17.62 -25.55 32.92
N HIS A 13 16.67 -25.74 32.01
CA HIS A 13 15.71 -24.70 31.65
C HIS A 13 14.79 -24.51 32.87
N PHE A 14 15.17 -23.56 33.73
CA PHE A 14 14.21 -22.92 34.60
C PHE A 14 13.17 -22.24 33.70
N PHE A 15 12.01 -22.86 33.54
CA PHE A 15 10.79 -22.11 33.26
C PHE A 15 10.52 -21.26 34.51
N ALA A 16 11.16 -20.09 34.57
CA ALA A 16 10.62 -19.01 35.36
C ALA A 16 9.26 -18.68 34.73
N ALA A 17 8.18 -19.03 35.41
CA ALA A 17 6.89 -18.40 35.16
C ALA A 17 7.13 -16.91 35.32
N ASN A 18 7.27 -16.18 34.20
CA ASN A 18 7.31 -14.73 34.22
C ASN A 18 5.99 -14.28 34.84
N ALA A 19 6.02 -13.89 36.12
CA ALA A 19 4.89 -13.24 36.76
C ALA A 19 4.59 -11.99 35.94
N GLN A 20 3.44 -11.98 35.28
CA GLN A 20 3.08 -10.89 34.40
C GLN A 20 2.96 -9.60 35.22
N GLN A 21 3.55 -8.50 34.73
CA GLN A 21 3.55 -7.22 35.42
C GLN A 21 2.20 -6.49 35.28
N LEU A 22 1.92 -5.56 36.19
CA LEU A 22 0.78 -4.66 36.09
C LEU A 22 0.90 -3.78 34.83
N GLU A 23 -0.11 -3.85 33.98
CA GLU A 23 -0.17 -3.10 32.71
C GLU A 23 -1.50 -2.32 32.65
N THR A 24 -1.48 -1.14 32.01
CA THR A 24 -2.73 -0.37 31.79
C THR A 24 -3.65 -1.12 30.85
N VAL A 25 -4.93 -1.18 31.19
CA VAL A 25 -5.95 -1.90 30.45
C VAL A 25 -6.78 -0.92 29.61
N TYR A 26 -6.55 -0.92 28.31
CA TYR A 26 -7.30 -0.10 27.36
C TYR A 26 -8.62 -0.77 26.93
N SER A 27 -9.51 0.03 26.31
CA SER A 27 -10.72 -0.50 25.65
C SER A 27 -10.34 -1.47 24.54
N VAL A 28 -11.15 -2.52 24.34
CA VAL A 28 -10.96 -3.51 23.27
C VAL A 28 -10.96 -2.90 21.86
N ALA A 29 -11.59 -1.73 21.68
CA ALA A 29 -11.57 -0.98 20.42
C ALA A 29 -10.21 -0.34 20.11
N ARG A 30 -9.40 -0.09 21.16
CA ARG A 30 -8.05 0.46 21.08
C ARG A 30 -6.99 -0.64 21.08
N GLU A 31 -7.16 -1.63 21.96
CA GLU A 31 -6.22 -2.72 22.11
C GLU A 31 -6.91 -3.99 22.63
N GLN A 32 -7.01 -5.01 21.76
CA GLN A 32 -7.47 -6.33 22.14
C GLN A 32 -6.32 -7.25 22.57
N ARG A 33 -6.47 -7.90 23.72
CA ARG A 33 -5.55 -8.90 24.30
C ARG A 33 -6.27 -10.24 24.54
N SER A 34 -5.55 -11.28 24.93
CA SER A 34 -6.14 -12.59 25.20
C SER A 34 -7.00 -12.59 26.47
N MET A 35 -7.93 -13.54 26.58
CA MET A 35 -8.75 -13.69 27.78
C MET A 35 -7.89 -13.96 29.03
N GLU A 36 -6.83 -14.75 28.90
CA GLU A 36 -5.91 -15.04 30.02
C GLU A 36 -5.18 -13.77 30.49
N TRP A 37 -4.80 -12.89 29.56
CA TRP A 37 -4.19 -11.60 29.87
C TRP A 37 -5.15 -10.74 30.69
N TYR A 38 -6.41 -10.61 30.26
CA TYR A 38 -7.41 -9.81 30.99
C TYR A 38 -7.73 -10.40 32.36
N GLN A 39 -7.83 -11.73 32.50
CA GLN A 39 -8.02 -12.40 33.79
C GLN A 39 -6.86 -12.09 34.75
N THR A 40 -5.62 -12.14 34.24
CA THR A 40 -4.42 -11.83 35.02
C THR A 40 -4.42 -10.38 35.47
N GLN A 41 -4.66 -9.43 34.56
CA GLN A 41 -4.74 -8.01 34.91
C GLN A 41 -5.89 -7.70 35.87
N GLN A 42 -7.05 -8.35 35.73
CA GLN A 42 -8.16 -8.20 36.66
C GLN A 42 -7.72 -8.56 38.10
N GLN A 43 -7.03 -9.68 38.28
CA GLN A 43 -6.55 -10.11 39.60
C GLN A 43 -5.51 -9.16 40.18
N LEU A 44 -4.54 -8.75 39.37
CA LEU A 44 -3.48 -7.83 39.79
C LEU A 44 -4.04 -6.46 40.19
N TRP A 45 -4.89 -5.86 39.35
CA TRP A 45 -5.50 -4.55 39.65
C TRP A 45 -6.46 -4.61 40.84
N LYS A 46 -7.20 -5.72 41.00
CA LYS A 46 -8.00 -5.95 42.21
C LYS A 46 -7.14 -5.93 43.47
N ALA A 47 -5.96 -6.57 43.45
CA ALA A 47 -5.05 -6.55 44.60
C ALA A 47 -4.56 -5.13 44.93
N GLU A 48 -4.31 -4.28 43.92
CA GLU A 48 -3.94 -2.87 44.15
C GLU A 48 -5.07 -2.07 44.80
N THR A 49 -6.33 -2.28 44.41
CA THR A 49 -7.48 -1.63 45.08
C THR A 49 -7.61 -2.02 46.56
N GLN A 50 -7.12 -3.20 46.96
CA GLN A 50 -7.12 -3.66 48.35
C GLN A 50 -5.97 -3.05 49.15
N LYS A 51 -4.81 -2.79 48.52
CA LYS A 51 -3.67 -2.09 49.13
C LYS A 51 -3.98 -0.63 49.39
N ASN A 52 -4.58 0.05 48.40
CA ASN A 52 -5.01 1.44 48.52
C ASN A 52 -6.41 1.63 47.92
N LYS A 53 -7.42 1.70 48.79
CA LYS A 53 -8.82 1.87 48.37
C LYS A 53 -9.10 3.21 47.69
N LEU A 54 -8.23 4.20 47.87
CA LEU A 54 -8.37 5.53 47.25
C LEU A 54 -7.62 5.64 45.90
N ASP A 55 -6.97 4.57 45.43
CA ASP A 55 -6.30 4.56 44.14
C ASP A 55 -7.33 4.43 43.00
N ALA A 56 -7.69 5.57 42.41
CA ALA A 56 -8.66 5.63 41.33
C ALA A 56 -8.20 4.90 40.06
N THR A 57 -6.91 4.95 39.75
CA THR A 57 -6.32 4.26 38.58
C THR A 57 -6.45 2.76 38.73
N ALA A 58 -6.20 2.21 39.93
CA ALA A 58 -6.35 0.79 40.19
C ALA A 58 -7.81 0.32 39.98
N TRP A 59 -8.78 1.08 40.50
CA TRP A 59 -10.21 0.79 40.28
C TRP A 59 -10.58 0.81 38.80
N TYR A 60 -10.11 1.81 38.04
CA TYR A 60 -10.40 1.95 36.62
C TYR A 60 -9.86 0.79 35.79
N ASN A 61 -8.62 0.35 36.06
CA ASN A 61 -8.02 -0.78 35.34
C ASN A 61 -8.65 -2.13 35.74
N TYR A 62 -9.03 -2.30 37.02
CA TYR A 62 -9.77 -3.47 37.48
C TYR A 62 -11.14 -3.60 36.75
N TYR A 63 -11.88 -2.50 36.68
CA TYR A 63 -13.11 -2.43 35.90
C TYR A 63 -12.85 -2.69 34.41
N SER A 64 -11.85 -2.05 33.82
CA SER A 64 -11.55 -2.15 32.38
C SER A 64 -11.18 -3.58 31.95
N ALA A 65 -10.41 -4.31 32.77
CA ALA A 65 -10.13 -5.74 32.52
C ALA A 65 -11.40 -6.59 32.56
N THR A 66 -12.26 -6.33 33.54
CA THR A 66 -13.54 -7.05 33.70
C THR A 66 -14.47 -6.78 32.52
N ARG A 67 -14.56 -5.52 32.09
CA ARG A 67 -15.33 -5.07 30.93
C ARG A 67 -14.80 -5.65 29.63
N ALA A 68 -13.47 -5.73 29.46
CA ALA A 68 -12.87 -6.33 28.28
C ALA A 68 -13.24 -7.81 28.16
N MET A 69 -13.25 -8.56 29.28
CA MET A 69 -13.74 -9.94 29.31
C MET A 69 -15.22 -10.05 28.98
N ARG A 70 -16.07 -9.18 29.55
CA ARG A 70 -17.50 -9.09 29.20
C ARG A 70 -17.73 -8.92 27.70
N ASN A 71 -16.92 -8.07 27.06
CA ASN A 71 -17.06 -7.75 25.64
C ASN A 71 -16.44 -8.80 24.72
N SER A 72 -15.53 -9.64 25.22
CA SER A 72 -14.76 -10.61 24.42
C SER A 72 -15.20 -12.07 24.62
N CYS A 73 -16.21 -12.33 25.47
CA CYS A 73 -16.55 -13.70 25.88
C CYS A 73 -17.54 -14.43 24.95
N TYR A 74 -18.00 -13.82 23.85
CA TYR A 74 -18.96 -14.44 22.92
C TYR A 74 -18.36 -15.66 22.20
N SER A 75 -19.15 -16.72 22.03
CA SER A 75 -18.78 -17.89 21.24
C SER A 75 -19.97 -18.41 20.44
N GLU A 76 -19.84 -18.47 19.11
CA GLU A 76 -20.87 -19.07 18.25
C GLU A 76 -21.07 -20.56 18.51
N ARG A 77 -20.05 -21.26 19.01
CA ARG A 77 -20.11 -22.69 19.32
C ARG A 77 -20.83 -22.98 20.64
N ASP A 78 -20.92 -21.98 21.52
CA ASP A 78 -21.61 -22.06 22.80
C ASP A 78 -22.32 -20.72 23.12
N PRO A 79 -23.44 -20.41 22.42
CA PRO A 79 -24.14 -19.14 22.61
C PRO A 79 -24.73 -18.98 24.01
N GLU A 80 -25.28 -20.06 24.57
CA GLU A 80 -25.89 -20.03 25.91
C GLU A 80 -24.84 -19.87 27.01
N GLY A 81 -23.73 -20.63 26.95
CA GLY A 81 -22.67 -20.54 27.94
C GLY A 81 -21.94 -19.20 27.87
N SER A 82 -21.71 -18.66 26.67
CA SER A 82 -21.13 -17.33 26.51
C SER A 82 -22.05 -16.20 26.98
N ALA A 83 -23.38 -16.33 26.81
CA ALA A 83 -24.35 -15.39 27.37
C ALA A 83 -24.34 -15.38 28.91
N LYS A 84 -24.26 -16.55 29.55
CA LYS A 84 -24.13 -16.66 31.01
C LYS A 84 -22.85 -16.01 31.53
N LYS A 85 -21.71 -16.27 30.90
CA LYS A 85 -20.43 -15.61 31.25
C LYS A 85 -20.50 -14.10 31.09
N ARG A 86 -21.15 -13.61 30.01
CA ARG A 86 -21.35 -12.18 29.78
C ARG A 86 -22.15 -11.55 30.92
N GLU A 87 -23.20 -12.22 31.39
CA GLU A 87 -23.99 -11.78 32.54
C GLU A 87 -23.17 -11.76 33.83
N GLU A 88 -22.38 -12.81 34.12
CA GLU A 88 -21.48 -12.86 35.27
C GLU A 88 -20.48 -11.69 35.28
N TYR A 89 -19.83 -11.39 34.15
CA TYR A 89 -18.94 -10.25 34.03
C TYR A 89 -19.67 -8.92 34.13
N SER A 90 -20.93 -8.84 33.68
CA SER A 90 -21.76 -7.63 33.82
C SER A 90 -22.06 -7.33 35.29
N GLN A 91 -22.39 -8.36 36.07
CA GLN A 91 -22.62 -8.24 37.51
C GLN A 91 -21.33 -7.83 38.25
N GLN A 92 -20.18 -8.41 37.87
CA GLN A 92 -18.89 -8.00 38.41
C GLN A 92 -18.57 -6.53 38.09
N CYS A 93 -18.76 -6.11 36.84
CA CYS A 93 -18.61 -4.70 36.44
C CYS A 93 -19.47 -3.78 37.33
N ALA A 94 -20.77 -4.05 37.46
CA ALA A 94 -21.67 -3.26 38.28
C ALA A 94 -21.21 -3.18 39.74
N GLN A 95 -20.78 -4.31 40.33
CA GLN A 95 -20.24 -4.36 41.68
C GLN A 95 -18.99 -3.49 41.84
N ILE A 96 -18.03 -3.59 40.91
CA ILE A 96 -16.80 -2.78 40.93
C ILE A 96 -17.14 -1.30 40.89
N VAL A 97 -18.08 -0.90 40.03
CA VAL A 97 -18.50 0.50 39.90
C VAL A 97 -19.16 1.01 41.19
N GLU A 98 -20.01 0.20 41.83
CA GLU A 98 -20.61 0.57 43.11
C GLU A 98 -19.59 0.69 44.24
N GLU A 99 -18.65 -0.25 44.34
CA GLU A 99 -17.59 -0.25 45.36
C GLU A 99 -16.63 0.92 45.18
N ALA A 100 -16.16 1.16 43.95
CA ALA A 100 -15.32 2.31 43.61
C ALA A 100 -16.03 3.62 43.95
N TYR A 101 -17.29 3.79 43.54
CA TYR A 101 -18.02 5.04 43.77
C TYR A 101 -18.22 5.35 45.26
N LYS A 102 -18.27 4.35 46.15
CA LYS A 102 -18.34 4.57 47.61
C LYS A 102 -17.07 5.21 48.17
N VAL A 103 -15.91 4.92 47.59
CA VAL A 103 -14.60 5.32 48.14
C VAL A 103 -13.95 6.47 47.39
N ILE A 104 -14.24 6.64 46.09
CA ILE A 104 -13.68 7.69 45.22
C ILE A 104 -14.77 8.46 44.43
N PRO A 105 -15.91 8.87 45.02
CA PRO A 105 -17.06 9.45 44.27
C PRO A 105 -16.76 10.76 43.52
N ASN A 106 -15.65 11.42 43.86
CA ASN A 106 -15.23 12.70 43.31
C ASN A 106 -14.04 12.57 42.35
N SER A 107 -13.65 11.35 41.96
CA SER A 107 -12.63 11.15 40.93
C SER A 107 -13.23 11.10 39.53
N PHE A 108 -12.41 11.35 38.52
CA PHE A 108 -12.78 11.14 37.12
C PHE A 108 -13.24 9.69 36.90
N GLU A 109 -12.45 8.74 37.38
CA GLU A 109 -12.60 7.30 37.15
C GLU A 109 -13.95 6.78 37.64
N ALA A 110 -14.36 7.15 38.86
CA ALA A 110 -15.62 6.66 39.42
C ALA A 110 -16.84 7.16 38.64
N ASN A 111 -16.80 8.42 38.20
CA ASN A 111 -17.88 9.04 37.44
C ASN A 111 -17.91 8.52 35.99
N HIS A 112 -16.75 8.35 35.35
CA HIS A 112 -16.67 7.78 34.01
C HIS A 112 -17.07 6.30 33.99
N MET A 113 -16.65 5.49 34.96
CA MET A 113 -17.11 4.10 35.06
C MET A 113 -18.63 4.00 35.29
N LYS A 114 -19.23 4.90 36.08
CA LYS A 114 -20.70 4.98 36.23
C LYS A 114 -21.40 5.23 34.90
N TRP A 115 -20.86 6.12 34.06
CA TRP A 115 -21.36 6.31 32.70
C TRP A 115 -21.16 5.05 31.85
N TRP A 116 -19.94 4.51 31.82
CA TRP A 116 -19.52 3.49 30.88
C TRP A 116 -20.18 2.12 31.14
N ASP A 117 -20.53 1.81 32.38
CA ASP A 117 -21.33 0.62 32.74
C ASP A 117 -22.83 0.80 32.45
N GLY A 118 -23.27 2.06 32.38
CA GLY A 118 -24.65 2.46 32.14
C GLY A 118 -25.20 2.26 30.73
N ASN A 119 -24.40 1.74 29.79
CA ASN A 119 -24.77 1.41 28.42
C ASN A 119 -25.54 2.53 27.68
N ASN A 120 -24.97 3.73 27.62
CA ASN A 120 -25.56 4.94 27.00
C ASN A 120 -26.90 5.40 27.60
N ASN A 121 -27.23 5.01 28.83
CA ASN A 121 -28.43 5.48 29.50
C ASN A 121 -28.39 7.01 29.70
N PRO A 122 -29.33 7.80 29.12
CA PRO A 122 -29.34 9.26 29.23
C PRO A 122 -29.40 9.77 30.68
N ALA A 123 -29.97 8.99 31.61
CA ALA A 123 -30.03 9.35 33.02
C ALA A 123 -28.64 9.42 33.70
N LEU A 124 -27.61 8.84 33.08
CA LEU A 124 -26.24 8.80 33.60
C LEU A 124 -25.31 9.85 32.97
N VAL A 125 -25.79 10.63 32.00
CA VAL A 125 -25.03 11.76 31.40
C VAL A 125 -24.47 12.73 32.46
N PRO A 126 -25.16 13.05 33.58
CA PRO A 126 -24.57 13.89 34.61
C PRO A 126 -23.25 13.34 35.19
N PHE A 127 -23.07 12.01 35.26
CA PHE A 127 -21.81 11.41 35.69
C PHE A 127 -20.71 11.59 34.65
N LEU A 128 -21.01 11.42 33.36
CA LEU A 128 -20.06 11.68 32.27
C LEU A 128 -19.58 13.14 32.29
N MET A 129 -20.51 14.09 32.41
CA MET A 129 -20.17 15.51 32.47
C MET A 129 -19.37 15.85 33.72
N LYS A 130 -19.72 15.29 34.88
CA LYS A 130 -18.94 15.45 36.12
C LYS A 130 -17.52 14.90 35.99
N ALA A 131 -17.33 13.75 35.33
CA ALA A 131 -15.99 13.23 35.06
C ALA A 131 -15.16 14.23 34.26
N TYR A 132 -15.71 14.76 33.16
CA TYR A 132 -15.04 15.77 32.34
C TYR A 132 -14.77 17.07 33.09
N GLU A 133 -15.68 17.53 33.95
CA GLU A 133 -15.45 18.72 34.81
C GLU A 133 -14.27 18.52 35.76
N ILE A 134 -14.11 17.32 36.32
CA ILE A 134 -12.99 16.98 37.23
C ILE A 134 -11.65 16.98 36.48
N ASN A 135 -11.60 16.39 35.28
CA ASN A 135 -10.40 16.38 34.46
C ASN A 135 -10.73 16.64 32.97
N PRO A 136 -10.77 17.91 32.54
CA PRO A 136 -11.15 18.28 31.17
C PRO A 136 -10.16 17.88 30.08
N ASN A 137 -8.96 17.44 30.48
CA ASN A 137 -7.89 17.00 29.59
C ASN A 137 -7.83 15.47 29.46
N ASP A 138 -8.64 14.73 30.21
CA ASP A 138 -8.71 13.29 30.12
C ASP A 138 -9.50 12.87 28.88
N THR A 139 -8.83 12.23 27.95
CA THR A 139 -9.38 11.91 26.63
C THR A 139 -10.44 10.79 26.70
N ARG A 140 -10.46 10.01 27.79
CA ARG A 140 -11.39 8.89 27.99
C ARG A 140 -12.86 9.30 27.93
N ALA A 141 -13.19 10.56 28.22
CA ALA A 141 -14.57 11.05 28.16
C ALA A 141 -14.94 11.70 26.81
N TYR A 142 -13.97 11.98 25.93
CA TYR A 142 -14.22 12.80 24.74
C TYR A 142 -15.13 12.12 23.72
N GLU A 143 -14.94 10.81 23.48
CA GLU A 143 -15.77 10.03 22.54
C GLU A 143 -17.22 9.95 23.02
N ASP A 144 -17.41 9.62 24.30
CA ASP A 144 -18.73 9.52 24.92
C ASP A 144 -19.51 10.84 24.83
N ILE A 145 -18.84 11.97 25.11
CA ILE A 145 -19.45 13.30 25.06
C ILE A 145 -19.79 13.67 23.61
N MET A 146 -18.90 13.38 22.66
CA MET A 146 -19.16 13.60 21.24
C MET A 146 -20.42 12.84 20.78
N ILE A 147 -20.58 11.57 21.18
CA ILE A 147 -21.76 10.75 20.88
C ILE A 147 -23.02 11.38 21.46
N GLN A 148 -22.99 11.87 22.71
CA GLN A 148 -24.16 12.51 23.32
C GLN A 148 -24.61 13.76 22.56
N TYR A 149 -23.67 14.54 22.04
CA TYR A 149 -24.00 15.68 21.19
C TYR A 149 -24.50 15.27 19.81
N GLU A 150 -24.01 14.16 19.24
CA GLU A 150 -24.56 13.60 18.00
C GLU A 150 -26.01 13.12 18.17
N LEU A 151 -26.32 12.38 19.25
CA LEU A 151 -27.66 11.85 19.52
C LEU A 151 -28.72 12.97 19.62
N ARG A 152 -28.30 14.19 20.00
CA ARG A 152 -29.13 15.40 20.07
C ARG A 152 -28.98 16.31 18.86
N ARG A 153 -28.11 15.96 17.91
CA ARG A 153 -27.74 16.74 16.71
C ARG A 153 -27.20 18.15 17.03
N GLU A 154 -26.48 18.29 18.15
CA GLU A 154 -25.84 19.54 18.59
C GLU A 154 -24.47 19.76 17.89
N ARG A 155 -24.52 20.23 16.64
CA ARG A 155 -23.35 20.31 15.74
C ARG A 155 -22.16 21.10 16.26
N ALA A 156 -22.37 22.23 16.94
CA ALA A 156 -21.27 23.05 17.45
C ALA A 156 -20.45 22.30 18.51
N ASN A 157 -21.13 21.67 19.48
CA ASN A 157 -20.50 20.91 20.55
C ASN A 157 -19.88 19.60 20.02
N PHE A 158 -20.58 18.91 19.12
CA PHE A 158 -20.05 17.75 18.42
C PHE A 158 -18.72 18.08 17.72
N ASN A 159 -18.68 19.16 16.92
CA ASN A 159 -17.47 19.60 16.22
C ASN A 159 -16.33 19.96 17.19
N HIS A 160 -16.66 20.57 18.33
CA HIS A 160 -15.68 20.89 19.37
C HIS A 160 -15.00 19.62 19.89
N PHE A 161 -15.76 18.58 20.23
CA PHE A 161 -15.20 17.32 20.74
C PHE A 161 -14.53 16.47 19.66
N ALA A 162 -15.03 16.47 18.42
CA ALA A 162 -14.34 15.88 17.27
C ALA A 162 -12.94 16.49 17.09
N ASN A 163 -12.82 17.83 17.22
CA ASN A 163 -11.53 18.51 17.18
C ASN A 163 -10.63 18.16 18.37
N LYS A 164 -11.20 18.01 19.58
CA LYS A 164 -10.42 17.53 20.74
C LYS A 164 -9.85 16.14 20.53
N LEU A 165 -10.63 15.19 20.02
CA LEU A 165 -10.17 13.83 19.68
C LEU A 165 -9.07 13.86 18.62
N PHE A 166 -9.22 14.70 17.59
CA PHE A 166 -8.20 14.89 16.57
C PHE A 166 -6.87 15.39 17.16
N LEU A 167 -6.92 16.44 17.99
CA LEU A 167 -5.72 17.03 18.61
C LEU A 167 -5.08 16.11 19.67
N ALA A 168 -5.88 15.28 20.32
CA ALA A 168 -5.40 14.26 21.25
C ALA A 168 -4.71 13.08 20.56
N ASN A 169 -4.81 12.98 19.22
CA ASN A 169 -4.26 11.87 18.43
C ASN A 169 -4.74 10.51 18.98
N GLU A 170 -6.05 10.39 19.23
CA GLU A 170 -6.68 9.14 19.71
C GLU A 170 -6.93 8.14 18.57
N LEU A 171 -7.01 8.60 17.31
CA LEU A 171 -7.08 7.74 16.13
C LEU A 171 -5.82 7.90 15.25
N PRO A 172 -5.31 6.79 14.68
CA PRO A 172 -4.15 6.84 13.80
C PRO A 172 -4.48 7.55 12.49
N SER A 173 -3.47 8.19 11.91
CA SER A 173 -3.58 8.90 10.63
C SER A 173 -4.05 8.00 9.48
N SER A 174 -3.70 6.71 9.50
CA SER A 174 -4.19 5.71 8.55
C SER A 174 -5.72 5.59 8.57
N LEU A 175 -6.30 5.51 9.77
CA LEU A 175 -7.75 5.39 9.94
C LEU A 175 -8.49 6.70 9.60
N LEU A 176 -7.89 7.86 9.90
CA LEU A 176 -8.43 9.15 9.45
C LEU A 176 -8.40 9.29 7.92
N ASN A 177 -7.34 8.81 7.26
CA ASN A 177 -7.27 8.79 5.80
C ASN A 177 -8.27 7.80 5.19
N TRP A 178 -8.50 6.66 5.84
CA TRP A 178 -9.57 5.74 5.47
C TRP A 178 -10.95 6.41 5.57
N GLY A 179 -11.24 7.10 6.69
CA GLY A 179 -12.48 7.87 6.87
C GLY A 179 -12.64 8.98 5.84
N TYR A 180 -11.54 9.66 5.47
CA TYR A 180 -11.52 10.61 4.37
C TYR A 180 -11.90 9.94 3.04
N ASN A 181 -11.26 8.82 2.69
CA ASN A 181 -11.52 8.13 1.43
C ASN A 181 -12.97 7.59 1.38
N LEU A 182 -13.48 7.03 2.47
CA LEU A 182 -14.88 6.61 2.58
C LEU A 182 -15.82 7.78 2.28
N LEU A 183 -15.58 8.95 2.87
CA LEU A 183 -16.40 10.13 2.62
C LEU A 183 -16.19 10.71 1.23
N ALA A 184 -15.00 10.64 0.66
CA ALA A 184 -14.68 11.23 -0.65
C ALA A 184 -15.42 10.54 -1.79
N GLU A 185 -15.68 9.22 -1.73
CA GLU A 185 -16.38 8.52 -2.82
C GLU A 185 -17.88 8.83 -2.93
N LEU A 186 -18.51 9.24 -1.83
CA LEU A 186 -19.97 9.33 -1.72
C LEU A 186 -20.53 10.45 -2.60
N ASP A 187 -21.78 10.28 -3.03
CA ASP A 187 -22.55 11.35 -3.69
C ASP A 187 -22.83 12.51 -2.74
N GLN A 188 -23.15 13.68 -3.29
CA GLN A 188 -23.50 14.87 -2.51
C GLN A 188 -24.74 14.61 -1.64
N ASN A 189 -24.72 15.07 -0.39
CA ASN A 189 -25.78 14.88 0.61
C ASN A 189 -26.12 13.42 0.95
N ALA A 190 -25.24 12.47 0.60
CA ALA A 190 -25.50 11.06 0.80
C ALA A 190 -25.59 10.67 2.29
N ILE A 191 -26.24 9.53 2.54
CA ILE A 191 -26.18 8.81 3.82
C ILE A 191 -25.17 7.67 3.67
N VAL A 192 -24.35 7.43 4.70
CA VAL A 192 -23.51 6.23 4.79
C VAL A 192 -23.72 5.51 6.12
N PHE A 193 -23.99 4.21 6.07
CA PHE A 193 -24.03 3.36 7.24
C PHE A 193 -22.64 2.89 7.66
N THR A 194 -22.33 3.01 8.95
CA THR A 194 -21.12 2.48 9.62
C THR A 194 -21.54 1.57 10.76
N ALA A 195 -20.67 0.65 11.21
CA ALA A 195 -21.05 -0.38 12.17
C ALA A 195 -20.26 -0.37 13.49
N GLY A 196 -19.02 0.11 13.48
CA GLY A 196 -18.15 0.12 14.64
C GLY A 196 -17.93 1.51 15.22
N ASP A 197 -17.13 1.57 16.28
CA ASP A 197 -16.63 2.81 16.83
C ASP A 197 -15.60 3.43 15.87
N ASN A 198 -14.65 2.62 15.42
CA ASN A 198 -13.49 3.08 14.65
C ASN A 198 -13.83 3.56 13.22
N ASP A 199 -14.79 2.96 12.51
CA ASP A 199 -15.26 3.50 11.20
C ASP A 199 -16.06 4.80 11.38
N THR A 200 -16.97 4.81 12.35
CA THR A 200 -17.84 5.95 12.63
C THR A 200 -17.03 7.17 13.07
N TYR A 201 -16.14 7.01 14.05
CA TYR A 201 -15.36 8.10 14.62
C TYR A 201 -14.34 8.64 13.62
N ALA A 202 -13.78 7.80 12.76
CA ALA A 202 -12.90 8.26 11.68
C ALA A 202 -13.63 9.27 10.78
N GLY A 203 -14.82 8.91 10.30
CA GLY A 203 -15.63 9.81 9.47
C GLY A 203 -16.08 11.06 10.22
N TRP A 204 -16.56 10.92 11.46
CA TRP A 204 -16.99 12.05 12.29
C TRP A 204 -15.85 13.03 12.63
N ILE A 205 -14.65 12.54 12.92
CA ILE A 205 -13.49 13.40 13.16
C ILE A 205 -13.08 14.12 11.88
N VAL A 206 -13.10 13.43 10.74
CA VAL A 206 -12.85 14.06 9.43
C VAL A 206 -13.88 15.17 9.14
N GLN A 207 -15.17 14.95 9.40
CA GLN A 207 -16.18 15.99 9.24
C GLN A 207 -15.99 17.14 10.23
N GLY A 208 -15.97 16.83 11.53
CA GLY A 208 -16.03 17.83 12.59
C GLY A 208 -14.75 18.64 12.76
N ALA A 209 -13.57 17.98 12.68
CA ALA A 209 -12.26 18.61 12.87
C ALA A 209 -11.63 19.11 11.56
N LYS A 210 -11.82 18.39 10.44
CA LYS A 210 -11.22 18.76 9.13
C LYS A 210 -12.17 19.51 8.21
N LYS A 211 -13.45 19.65 8.57
CA LYS A 211 -14.45 20.37 7.76
C LYS A 211 -14.60 19.78 6.36
N PHE A 212 -14.49 18.46 6.27
CA PHE A 212 -14.57 17.73 5.01
C PHE A 212 -15.87 16.95 4.91
N ARG A 213 -16.57 17.08 3.78
CA ARG A 213 -17.85 16.39 3.49
C ARG A 213 -18.89 16.52 4.61
N GLU A 214 -19.04 17.72 5.19
CA GLU A 214 -20.08 18.03 6.18
C GLU A 214 -21.52 17.88 5.58
N ASP A 215 -21.65 17.74 4.26
CA ASP A 215 -22.90 17.42 3.57
C ASP A 215 -23.37 15.97 3.76
N VAL A 216 -22.45 15.04 4.02
CA VAL A 216 -22.77 13.61 4.18
C VAL A 216 -23.30 13.33 5.58
N THR A 217 -24.32 12.48 5.69
CA THR A 217 -24.77 11.97 6.98
C THR A 217 -24.19 10.58 7.25
N ILE A 218 -23.34 10.47 8.27
CA ILE A 218 -22.88 9.18 8.80
C ILE A 218 -23.92 8.65 9.79
N ILE A 219 -24.42 7.45 9.58
CA ILE A 219 -25.35 6.76 10.47
C ILE A 219 -24.69 5.48 11.01
N ASN A 220 -24.38 5.48 12.30
CA ASN A 220 -23.98 4.25 12.97
C ASN A 220 -25.19 3.31 13.14
N THR A 221 -25.04 2.04 12.74
CA THR A 221 -26.11 1.03 12.73
C THR A 221 -26.67 0.72 14.12
N TYR A 222 -25.89 0.90 15.18
CA TYR A 222 -26.34 0.75 16.56
C TYR A 222 -27.06 2.00 17.06
N LEU A 223 -26.49 3.20 16.85
CA LEU A 223 -27.09 4.45 17.36
C LEU A 223 -28.45 4.77 16.74
N ILE A 224 -28.68 4.44 15.46
CA ILE A 224 -29.97 4.67 14.79
C ILE A 224 -31.15 3.88 15.39
N THR A 225 -30.87 2.92 16.26
CA THR A 225 -31.89 2.18 17.01
C THR A 225 -32.54 3.03 18.10
N ASP A 226 -31.88 4.10 18.57
CA ASP A 226 -32.44 5.07 19.52
C ASP A 226 -33.59 5.85 18.88
N ASP A 227 -34.75 5.80 19.53
CA ASP A 227 -36.00 6.34 18.97
C ASP A 227 -35.97 7.87 18.86
N ASP A 228 -35.32 8.56 19.80
CA ASP A 228 -35.33 10.03 19.84
C ASP A 228 -34.30 10.59 18.85
N TYR A 229 -33.10 9.99 18.81
CA TYR A 229 -32.11 10.30 17.77
C TYR A 229 -32.68 10.07 16.37
N ARG A 230 -33.31 8.91 16.13
CA ARG A 230 -33.92 8.58 14.82
C ARG A 230 -34.99 9.60 14.41
N LYS A 231 -35.85 10.03 15.34
CA LYS A 231 -36.87 11.05 15.05
C LYS A 231 -36.27 12.40 14.66
N ILE A 232 -35.25 12.86 15.39
CA ILE A 232 -34.56 14.13 15.08
C ILE A 232 -33.92 14.01 13.70
N LEU A 233 -33.21 12.91 13.45
CA LEU A 233 -32.53 12.67 12.18
C LEU A 233 -33.49 12.62 10.99
N PHE A 234 -34.59 11.88 11.10
CA PHE A 234 -35.58 11.76 10.03
C PHE A 234 -36.23 13.10 9.72
N LYS A 235 -36.51 13.91 10.75
CA LYS A 235 -36.99 15.28 10.57
C LYS A 235 -35.97 16.15 9.84
N GLU A 236 -34.69 16.08 10.20
CA GLU A 236 -33.61 16.84 9.55
C GLU A 236 -33.45 16.48 8.07
N LEU A 237 -33.50 15.17 7.76
CA LEU A 237 -33.35 14.64 6.40
C LEU A 237 -34.65 14.63 5.58
N ASN A 238 -35.76 15.10 6.15
CA ASN A 238 -37.11 14.99 5.58
C ASN A 238 -37.55 13.55 5.25
N ILE A 239 -36.95 12.54 5.89
CA ILE A 239 -37.38 11.15 5.77
C ILE A 239 -38.69 10.99 6.57
N PRO A 240 -39.73 10.31 6.03
CA PRO A 240 -40.97 10.11 6.76
C PRO A 240 -40.73 9.47 8.14
N PRO A 241 -41.47 9.87 9.19
CA PRO A 241 -41.31 9.26 10.51
C PRO A 241 -41.67 7.77 10.47
N LEU A 242 -40.99 6.99 11.29
CA LEU A 242 -41.21 5.55 11.44
C LEU A 242 -41.54 5.24 12.91
N ASP A 243 -42.79 4.86 13.16
CA ASP A 243 -43.26 4.53 14.50
C ASP A 243 -42.93 3.06 14.83
N ILE A 244 -41.69 2.86 15.26
CA ILE A 244 -41.14 1.57 15.69
C ILE A 244 -40.28 1.79 16.94
N LYS A 245 -40.23 0.80 17.83
CA LYS A 245 -39.35 0.81 19.00
C LYS A 245 -38.38 -0.36 18.91
N VAL A 246 -37.11 -0.08 18.61
CA VAL A 246 -36.12 -1.13 18.36
C VAL A 246 -35.66 -1.77 19.67
N ASN A 247 -35.33 -0.95 20.67
CA ASN A 247 -34.70 -1.40 21.92
C ASN A 247 -35.69 -1.76 23.06
N LYS A 248 -36.99 -1.95 22.76
CA LYS A 248 -38.03 -2.22 23.78
C LYS A 248 -38.82 -3.51 23.55
N GLY A 249 -38.36 -4.39 22.66
CA GLY A 249 -38.96 -5.71 22.39
C GLY A 249 -38.06 -6.88 22.80
N PRO A 250 -38.56 -8.13 22.69
CA PRO A 250 -37.73 -9.34 22.72
C PRO A 250 -36.50 -9.22 21.80
N GLN A 251 -35.41 -9.91 22.14
CA GLN A 251 -34.16 -9.84 21.36
C GLN A 251 -34.34 -10.23 19.88
N GLU A 252 -35.26 -11.17 19.60
CA GLU A 252 -35.62 -11.56 18.23
C GLU A 252 -36.32 -10.41 17.47
N ASP A 253 -37.13 -9.61 18.15
CA ASP A 253 -37.82 -8.47 17.56
C ASP A 253 -36.87 -7.28 17.37
N ALA A 254 -35.84 -7.13 18.20
CA ALA A 254 -34.86 -6.04 18.07
C ALA A 254 -34.10 -6.11 16.74
N GLY A 255 -33.64 -7.29 16.33
CA GLY A 255 -32.97 -7.48 15.03
C GLY A 255 -33.91 -7.19 13.85
N LYS A 256 -35.14 -7.72 13.89
CA LYS A 256 -36.16 -7.46 12.87
C LYS A 256 -36.53 -5.97 12.78
N ASN A 257 -36.69 -5.32 13.93
CA ASN A 257 -37.01 -3.89 13.99
C ASN A 257 -35.87 -3.03 13.47
N GLN A 258 -34.62 -3.42 13.73
CA GLN A 258 -33.44 -2.76 13.16
C GLN A 258 -33.41 -2.87 11.63
N GLU A 259 -33.71 -4.06 11.07
CA GLU A 259 -33.82 -4.24 9.62
C GLU A 259 -34.92 -3.38 8.99
N ILE A 260 -36.05 -3.19 9.67
CA ILE A 260 -37.14 -2.30 9.20
C ILE A 260 -36.65 -0.85 9.12
N VAL A 261 -35.87 -0.40 10.12
CA VAL A 261 -35.26 0.94 10.11
C VAL A 261 -34.29 1.10 8.93
N PHE A 262 -33.43 0.09 8.70
CA PHE A 262 -32.50 0.09 7.57
C PHE A 262 -33.24 0.16 6.23
N GLU A 263 -34.25 -0.68 6.03
CA GLU A 263 -35.05 -0.70 4.81
C GLU A 263 -35.74 0.65 4.55
N HIS A 264 -36.27 1.28 5.60
CA HIS A 264 -36.93 2.58 5.50
C HIS A 264 -35.98 3.71 5.05
N ILE A 265 -34.72 3.66 5.50
CA ILE A 265 -33.69 4.61 5.08
C ILE A 265 -33.21 4.30 3.67
N LEU A 266 -32.92 3.04 3.34
CA LEU A 266 -32.46 2.63 2.01
C LEU A 266 -33.48 2.99 0.92
N LYS A 267 -34.76 2.76 1.19
CA LYS A 267 -35.89 3.03 0.28
C LYS A 267 -36.54 4.40 0.52
N ASN A 268 -35.76 5.36 1.05
CA ASN A 268 -36.29 6.68 1.37
C ASN A 268 -36.93 7.34 0.13
N LYS A 269 -38.09 7.98 0.32
CA LYS A 269 -38.84 8.63 -0.77
C LYS A 269 -38.32 10.01 -1.15
N VAL A 270 -37.33 10.53 -0.42
CA VAL A 270 -36.73 11.84 -0.66
C VAL A 270 -35.58 11.79 -1.65
N GLY A 271 -35.15 10.60 -2.06
CA GLY A 271 -34.12 10.41 -3.09
C GLY A 271 -32.70 10.67 -2.60
N ILE A 272 -32.45 10.58 -1.29
CA ILE A 272 -31.10 10.71 -0.75
C ILE A 272 -30.31 9.43 -1.10
N PRO A 273 -29.14 9.54 -1.77
CA PRO A 273 -28.29 8.39 -2.03
C PRO A 273 -27.84 7.73 -0.73
N VAL A 274 -27.98 6.40 -0.63
CA VAL A 274 -27.62 5.65 0.57
C VAL A 274 -26.50 4.67 0.26
N TYR A 275 -25.50 4.67 1.13
CA TYR A 275 -24.33 3.83 1.06
C TYR A 275 -24.17 3.01 2.33
N ILE A 276 -23.53 1.86 2.21
CA ILE A 276 -23.16 0.99 3.32
C ILE A 276 -21.64 0.87 3.28
N SER A 277 -20.95 1.31 4.33
CA SER A 277 -19.51 1.06 4.46
C SER A 277 -19.24 -0.44 4.34
N THR A 278 -18.13 -0.81 3.70
CA THR A 278 -17.68 -2.21 3.64
C THR A 278 -17.57 -2.85 5.03
N THR A 279 -17.27 -2.07 6.07
CA THR A 279 -17.25 -2.49 7.48
C THR A 279 -18.63 -2.83 8.06
N ALA A 280 -19.70 -2.33 7.44
CA ALA A 280 -21.09 -2.53 7.88
C ALA A 280 -21.86 -3.52 7.01
N ILE A 281 -21.24 -4.10 5.98
CA ILE A 281 -21.95 -4.87 4.95
C ILE A 281 -22.68 -6.12 5.49
N SER A 282 -22.18 -6.73 6.56
CA SER A 282 -22.75 -7.92 7.20
C SER A 282 -24.14 -7.71 7.80
N TYR A 283 -24.56 -6.45 8.02
CA TYR A 283 -25.91 -6.11 8.46
C TYR A 283 -26.91 -6.03 7.29
N PHE A 284 -26.44 -6.01 6.04
CA PHE A 284 -27.27 -5.69 4.87
C PHE A 284 -27.23 -6.77 3.78
N ASP A 285 -26.11 -7.48 3.64
CA ASP A 285 -25.86 -8.44 2.56
C ASP A 285 -26.95 -9.53 2.44
N LYS A 286 -27.42 -10.08 3.56
CA LYS A 286 -28.42 -11.16 3.54
C LYS A 286 -29.75 -10.77 2.89
N LYS A 287 -30.17 -9.51 3.03
CA LYS A 287 -31.50 -9.04 2.60
C LYS A 287 -31.45 -8.12 1.38
N PHE A 288 -30.37 -7.36 1.21
CA PHE A 288 -30.29 -6.29 0.23
C PHE A 288 -29.19 -6.48 -0.82
N ALA A 289 -28.47 -7.61 -0.83
CA ALA A 289 -27.32 -7.82 -1.74
C ALA A 289 -27.61 -7.53 -3.22
N GLU A 290 -28.80 -7.87 -3.73
CA GLU A 290 -29.17 -7.66 -5.14
C GLU A 290 -29.18 -6.18 -5.56
N ASN A 291 -29.30 -5.26 -4.60
CA ASN A 291 -29.34 -3.81 -4.84
C ASN A 291 -28.08 -3.09 -4.32
N LEU A 292 -27.04 -3.82 -3.92
CA LEU A 292 -25.81 -3.26 -3.36
C LEU A 292 -24.66 -3.36 -4.35
N TYR A 293 -24.15 -2.21 -4.76
CA TYR A 293 -23.09 -2.10 -5.75
C TYR A 293 -21.81 -1.56 -5.11
N LEU A 294 -20.76 -2.36 -5.06
CA LEU A 294 -19.46 -1.95 -4.53
C LEU A 294 -18.87 -0.79 -5.36
N THR A 295 -18.66 0.38 -4.74
CA THR A 295 -18.09 1.57 -5.39
C THR A 295 -16.65 1.88 -4.99
N GLY A 296 -16.14 1.23 -3.96
CA GLY A 296 -14.82 1.53 -3.41
C GLY A 296 -14.68 0.97 -2.00
N LEU A 297 -14.87 1.82 -1.00
CA LEU A 297 -14.90 1.48 0.43
C LEU A 297 -16.33 1.29 0.95
N ALA A 298 -17.33 1.55 0.11
CA ALA A 298 -18.74 1.39 0.38
C ALA A 298 -19.48 0.68 -0.75
N TYR A 299 -20.70 0.27 -0.45
CA TYR A 299 -21.70 -0.23 -1.38
C TYR A 299 -22.80 0.82 -1.54
N LYS A 300 -23.06 1.25 -2.77
CA LYS A 300 -24.21 2.11 -3.07
C LYS A 300 -25.46 1.25 -3.17
N TYR A 301 -26.53 1.64 -2.46
CA TYR A 301 -27.85 1.06 -2.65
C TYR A 301 -28.51 1.67 -3.89
N SER A 302 -28.96 0.83 -4.82
CA SER A 302 -29.67 1.25 -6.01
C SER A 302 -30.67 0.17 -6.45
N ALA A 303 -31.90 0.57 -6.76
CA ALA A 303 -32.89 -0.30 -7.38
C ALA A 303 -32.56 -0.57 -8.87
N GLU A 304 -31.77 0.30 -9.48
CA GLU A 304 -31.33 0.21 -10.86
C GLU A 304 -29.86 -0.18 -10.93
N GLU A 305 -29.46 -0.86 -12.01
CA GLU A 305 -28.06 -1.17 -12.28
C GLU A 305 -27.25 0.11 -12.48
N ILE A 306 -26.03 0.13 -11.94
CA ILE A 306 -25.11 1.25 -12.07
C ILE A 306 -23.76 0.76 -12.57
N ASP A 307 -23.04 1.61 -13.31
CA ASP A 307 -21.64 1.38 -13.65
C ASP A 307 -20.75 1.67 -12.44
N ASN A 308 -20.72 0.71 -11.52
CA ASN A 308 -19.93 0.80 -10.30
C ASN A 308 -18.42 0.67 -10.59
N ILE A 309 -18.02 0.11 -11.73
CA ILE A 309 -16.60 0.00 -12.13
C ILE A 309 -16.03 1.38 -12.46
N SER A 310 -16.75 2.20 -13.23
CA SER A 310 -16.34 3.59 -13.49
C SER A 310 -16.28 4.43 -12.21
N ILE A 311 -17.16 4.15 -11.24
CA ILE A 311 -17.12 4.82 -9.92
C ILE A 311 -15.87 4.40 -9.14
N ILE A 312 -15.56 3.09 -9.09
CA ILE A 312 -14.33 2.57 -8.49
C ILE A 312 -13.11 3.25 -9.13
N GLN A 313 -13.04 3.26 -10.46
CA GLN A 313 -11.94 3.88 -11.19
C GLN A 313 -11.76 5.36 -10.82
N ARG A 314 -12.84 6.16 -10.87
CA ARG A 314 -12.83 7.58 -10.46
C ARG A 314 -12.30 7.76 -9.03
N ASN A 315 -12.71 6.87 -8.12
CA ASN A 315 -12.29 6.97 -6.72
C ASN A 315 -10.78 6.78 -6.58
N TYR A 316 -10.22 5.71 -7.14
CA TYR A 316 -8.78 5.44 -7.07
C TYR A 316 -7.93 6.45 -7.86
N GLU A 317 -8.40 6.91 -9.02
CA GLU A 317 -7.63 7.80 -9.88
C GLU A 317 -7.73 9.27 -9.51
N SER A 318 -8.76 9.68 -8.76
CA SER A 318 -9.05 11.12 -8.56
C SER A 318 -9.49 11.54 -7.18
N ARG A 319 -9.93 10.63 -6.30
CA ARG A 319 -10.50 11.02 -4.99
C ARG A 319 -9.73 10.47 -3.80
N TYR A 320 -9.13 9.30 -3.93
CA TYR A 320 -8.48 8.61 -2.82
C TYR A 320 -7.06 9.10 -2.55
N LEU A 321 -6.76 9.26 -1.27
CA LEU A 321 -5.40 9.39 -0.74
C LEU A 321 -4.84 7.98 -0.56
N LEU A 322 -3.92 7.55 -1.42
CA LEU A 322 -3.41 6.16 -1.42
C LEU A 322 -2.00 6.02 -0.83
N ASP A 323 -1.30 7.13 -0.56
CA ASP A 323 0.10 7.05 -0.13
C ASP A 323 0.27 6.42 1.25
N TYR A 324 -0.71 6.61 2.14
CA TYR A 324 -0.68 6.03 3.49
C TYR A 324 -0.78 4.50 3.49
N LEU A 325 -1.32 3.90 2.41
CA LEU A 325 -1.39 2.46 2.23
C LEU A 325 -0.04 1.87 1.79
N LYS A 326 0.88 2.69 1.27
CA LYS A 326 2.23 2.27 0.87
C LYS A 326 3.22 2.36 2.01
N GLN A 327 3.03 3.31 2.92
CA GLN A 327 3.96 3.58 4.01
C GLN A 327 3.24 4.17 5.22
N ASN A 328 3.60 3.67 6.41
CA ASN A 328 3.20 4.30 7.66
C ASN A 328 3.95 5.63 7.86
N PHE A 329 3.20 6.74 7.92
CA PHE A 329 3.77 8.07 8.13
C PHE A 329 4.15 8.34 9.60
N SER A 330 3.53 7.63 10.54
CA SER A 330 3.72 7.82 11.98
C SER A 330 3.41 6.55 12.76
N PHE A 331 4.13 6.35 13.86
CA PHE A 331 3.79 5.29 14.82
C PHE A 331 2.58 5.71 15.67
N HIS A 332 1.63 4.78 15.86
CA HIS A 332 0.51 4.90 16.79
C HIS A 332 0.20 3.52 17.37
N SER A 333 -0.26 3.46 18.62
CA SER A 333 -0.61 2.20 19.30
C SER A 333 -1.76 1.42 18.64
N MET A 334 -2.58 2.07 17.80
CA MET A 334 -3.72 1.46 17.11
C MET A 334 -3.37 1.07 15.67
N ASN A 335 -2.10 1.21 15.24
CA ASN A 335 -1.71 0.87 13.87
C ASN A 335 -2.04 -0.59 13.51
N THR A 336 -1.97 -1.51 14.47
CA THR A 336 -2.37 -2.92 14.27
C THR A 336 -3.86 -3.06 13.96
N HIS A 337 -4.72 -2.31 14.66
CA HIS A 337 -6.17 -2.30 14.42
C HIS A 337 -6.51 -1.59 13.11
N SER A 338 -5.76 -0.55 12.71
CA SER A 338 -6.01 0.15 11.45
C SER A 338 -5.78 -0.71 10.21
N LYS A 339 -4.97 -1.77 10.30
CA LYS A 339 -4.71 -2.68 9.16
C LYS A 339 -5.97 -3.37 8.64
N TYR A 340 -6.92 -3.67 9.52
CA TYR A 340 -8.22 -4.22 9.13
C TYR A 340 -8.96 -3.30 8.15
N PHE A 341 -8.81 -1.98 8.30
CA PHE A 341 -9.42 -1.00 7.41
C PHE A 341 -8.72 -0.94 6.05
N ASP A 342 -7.40 -1.15 6.00
CA ASP A 342 -6.68 -1.20 4.74
C ASP A 342 -7.13 -2.40 3.88
N GLU A 343 -7.50 -3.51 4.51
CA GLU A 343 -8.04 -4.69 3.81
C GLU A 343 -9.35 -4.40 3.07
N THR A 344 -10.12 -3.43 3.53
CA THR A 344 -11.41 -3.07 2.90
C THR A 344 -11.26 -2.52 1.48
N TYR A 345 -10.05 -2.12 1.06
CA TYR A 345 -9.77 -1.74 -0.32
C TYR A 345 -9.61 -2.94 -1.26
N ILE A 346 -9.24 -4.13 -0.76
CA ILE A 346 -8.90 -5.29 -1.61
C ILE A 346 -10.04 -5.62 -2.59
N PRO A 347 -11.31 -5.76 -2.17
CA PRO A 347 -12.37 -6.17 -3.09
C PRO A 347 -12.55 -5.24 -4.29
N SER A 348 -12.50 -3.92 -4.08
CA SER A 348 -12.65 -2.94 -5.17
C SER A 348 -11.37 -2.80 -5.99
N MET A 349 -10.19 -2.94 -5.38
CA MET A 349 -8.92 -3.03 -6.13
C MET A 349 -8.87 -4.24 -7.06
N LEU A 350 -9.33 -5.42 -6.63
CA LEU A 350 -9.36 -6.61 -7.49
C LEU A 350 -10.33 -6.44 -8.66
N LYS A 351 -11.50 -5.83 -8.43
CA LYS A 351 -12.43 -5.47 -9.52
C LYS A 351 -11.78 -4.49 -10.51
N LEU A 352 -11.09 -3.48 -9.99
CA LEU A 352 -10.40 -2.49 -10.83
C LEU A 352 -9.22 -3.09 -11.60
N TYR A 353 -8.48 -4.01 -10.98
CA TYR A 353 -7.40 -4.78 -11.62
C TYR A 353 -7.93 -5.54 -12.83
N LYS A 354 -9.02 -6.30 -12.64
CA LYS A 354 -9.67 -7.05 -13.71
C LYS A 354 -10.20 -6.12 -14.81
N HIS A 355 -10.80 -4.99 -14.44
CA HIS A 355 -11.22 -3.99 -15.42
C HIS A 355 -10.05 -3.47 -16.25
N TYR A 356 -8.92 -3.15 -15.63
CA TYR A 356 -7.72 -2.72 -16.36
C TYR A 356 -7.12 -3.81 -17.24
N GLN A 357 -7.23 -5.07 -16.82
CA GLN A 357 -6.87 -6.22 -17.65
C GLN A 357 -7.75 -6.29 -18.91
N GLU A 358 -9.07 -6.23 -18.76
CA GLU A 358 -10.05 -6.35 -19.84
C GLU A 358 -10.05 -5.14 -20.79
N SER A 359 -9.74 -3.95 -20.26
CA SER A 359 -9.60 -2.71 -21.04
C SER A 359 -8.18 -2.49 -21.59
N GLU A 360 -7.29 -3.49 -21.47
CA GLU A 360 -5.89 -3.43 -21.92
C GLU A 360 -5.06 -2.26 -21.32
N SER A 361 -5.54 -1.69 -20.21
CA SER A 361 -4.89 -0.61 -19.45
C SER A 361 -3.75 -1.14 -18.57
N PHE A 362 -2.75 -1.77 -19.19
CA PHE A 362 -1.66 -2.50 -18.52
C PHE A 362 -0.94 -1.67 -17.45
N PHE A 363 -0.69 -0.38 -17.69
CA PHE A 363 -0.02 0.49 -16.71
C PHE A 363 -0.82 0.63 -15.43
N LYS A 364 -2.12 0.90 -15.55
CA LYS A 364 -3.01 1.07 -14.39
C LYS A 364 -3.17 -0.24 -13.62
N MET A 365 -3.25 -1.36 -14.36
CA MET A 365 -3.22 -2.72 -13.79
C MET A 365 -1.95 -2.96 -12.97
N LYS A 366 -0.77 -2.68 -13.55
CA LYS A 366 0.52 -2.88 -12.89
C LYS A 366 0.78 -1.94 -11.72
N ALA A 367 0.31 -0.70 -11.80
CA ALA A 367 0.43 0.25 -10.69
C ALA A 367 -0.36 -0.19 -9.45
N LEU A 368 -1.40 -1.02 -9.63
CA LEU A 368 -2.24 -1.51 -8.54
C LEU A 368 -1.65 -2.74 -7.83
N GLU A 369 -0.85 -3.57 -8.52
CA GLU A 369 -0.28 -4.82 -7.95
C GLU A 369 0.51 -4.60 -6.64
N PRO A 370 1.44 -3.63 -6.54
CA PRO A 370 2.21 -3.45 -5.30
C PRO A 370 1.33 -3.08 -4.12
N LEU A 371 0.26 -2.33 -4.38
CA LEU A 371 -0.68 -1.88 -3.35
C LEU A 371 -1.53 -3.03 -2.83
N ILE A 372 -2.09 -3.82 -3.76
CA ILE A 372 -2.84 -5.05 -3.43
C ILE A 372 -1.96 -6.01 -2.61
N LEU A 373 -0.71 -6.22 -3.05
CA LEU A 373 0.22 -7.12 -2.38
C LEU A 373 0.59 -6.62 -0.98
N SER A 374 0.94 -5.34 -0.83
CA SER A 374 1.32 -4.74 0.45
C SER A 374 0.19 -4.81 1.49
N ILE A 375 -1.06 -4.59 1.07
CA ILE A 375 -2.22 -4.74 1.96
C ILE A 375 -2.43 -6.23 2.31
N SER A 376 -2.29 -7.14 1.33
CA SER A 376 -2.51 -8.58 1.54
C SER A 376 -1.47 -9.28 2.44
N GLU A 377 -0.23 -8.81 2.46
CA GLU A 377 0.82 -9.31 3.36
C GLU A 377 0.43 -9.12 4.84
N ASN A 378 -0.30 -8.04 5.12
CA ASN A 378 -0.71 -7.69 6.48
C ASN A 378 -1.97 -8.45 6.94
N SER A 379 -2.73 -9.05 6.03
CA SER A 379 -4.04 -9.68 6.30
C SER A 379 -4.02 -11.20 6.38
N GLY A 380 -2.89 -11.84 6.05
CA GLY A 380 -2.81 -13.30 5.94
C GLY A 380 -3.51 -13.88 4.71
N GLN A 381 -4.07 -13.04 3.82
CA GLN A 381 -4.73 -13.46 2.56
C GLN A 381 -3.75 -13.50 1.37
N GLN A 382 -2.45 -13.33 1.61
CA GLN A 382 -1.43 -13.17 0.58
C GLN A 382 -1.45 -14.29 -0.48
N THR A 383 -1.62 -15.55 -0.07
CA THR A 383 -1.62 -16.69 -1.01
C THR A 383 -2.77 -16.59 -2.02
N GLU A 384 -4.00 -16.34 -1.55
CA GLU A 384 -5.17 -16.24 -2.42
C GLU A 384 -5.07 -15.05 -3.38
N ILE A 385 -4.55 -13.92 -2.89
CA ILE A 385 -4.34 -12.71 -3.68
C ILE A 385 -3.25 -12.91 -4.73
N VAL A 386 -2.13 -13.53 -4.38
CA VAL A 386 -1.06 -13.88 -5.33
C VAL A 386 -1.57 -14.85 -6.40
N ASP A 387 -2.37 -15.84 -6.01
CA ASP A 387 -3.02 -16.78 -6.94
C ASP A 387 -4.01 -16.06 -7.86
N PHE A 388 -4.80 -15.11 -7.35
CA PHE A 388 -5.68 -14.29 -8.17
C PHE A 388 -4.89 -13.45 -9.17
N LEU A 389 -3.89 -12.70 -8.70
CA LEU A 389 -3.08 -11.84 -9.55
C LEU A 389 -2.32 -12.64 -10.60
N SER A 390 -1.77 -13.81 -10.26
CA SER A 390 -1.07 -14.66 -11.22
C SER A 390 -1.98 -15.23 -12.31
N LYS A 391 -3.19 -15.68 -11.96
CA LYS A 391 -4.19 -16.15 -12.93
C LYS A 391 -4.71 -15.05 -13.85
N ASN A 392 -4.80 -13.83 -13.34
CA ASN A 392 -5.31 -12.66 -14.07
C ASN A 392 -4.20 -11.78 -14.66
N ARG A 393 -2.93 -12.18 -14.53
CA ARG A 393 -1.81 -11.44 -15.11
C ARG A 393 -1.78 -11.70 -16.61
N THR A 394 -2.29 -10.76 -17.41
CA THR A 394 -2.00 -10.74 -18.84
C THR A 394 -0.60 -10.20 -19.08
N THR A 395 0.15 -10.94 -19.90
CA THR A 395 1.42 -10.48 -20.44
C THR A 395 1.12 -9.92 -21.83
N PRO A 396 1.69 -8.76 -22.23
CA PRO A 396 1.50 -8.26 -23.59
C PRO A 396 1.82 -9.36 -24.59
N THR A 397 0.88 -9.67 -25.48
CA THR A 397 1.08 -10.73 -26.47
C THR A 397 1.63 -10.11 -27.74
N PHE A 398 2.75 -10.64 -28.21
CA PHE A 398 3.41 -10.15 -29.41
C PHE A 398 3.20 -11.10 -30.58
N LEU A 399 2.99 -10.53 -31.77
CA LEU A 399 3.15 -11.25 -33.03
C LEU A 399 4.60 -11.71 -33.14
N THR A 400 4.82 -12.92 -33.67
CA THR A 400 6.17 -13.43 -33.89
C THR A 400 6.97 -12.48 -34.78
N ALA A 401 8.08 -11.97 -34.24
CA ALA A 401 9.02 -11.13 -34.96
C ALA A 401 10.02 -11.99 -35.75
N LEU A 402 10.39 -11.54 -36.95
CA LEU A 402 11.50 -12.13 -37.69
C LEU A 402 12.82 -11.64 -37.09
N LEU A 403 13.52 -12.51 -36.38
CA LEU A 403 14.83 -12.21 -35.80
C LEU A 403 15.95 -12.78 -36.68
N ASP A 404 16.99 -11.98 -36.91
CA ASP A 404 18.27 -12.50 -37.40
C ASP A 404 19.04 -13.12 -36.24
N VAL A 405 18.64 -14.36 -35.90
CA VAL A 405 19.18 -15.12 -34.77
C VAL A 405 20.68 -15.33 -34.90
N LYS A 406 21.15 -15.59 -36.13
CA LYS A 406 22.57 -15.83 -36.40
C LYS A 406 23.39 -14.58 -36.05
N SER A 407 22.99 -13.42 -36.56
CA SER A 407 23.67 -12.16 -36.25
C SER A 407 23.63 -11.86 -34.74
N LEU A 408 22.48 -12.05 -34.10
CA LEU A 408 22.35 -11.87 -32.65
C LEU A 408 23.33 -12.76 -31.87
N GLU A 409 23.39 -14.06 -32.18
CA GLU A 409 24.28 -15.02 -31.53
C GLU A 409 25.77 -14.70 -31.76
N GLU A 410 26.14 -14.21 -32.94
CA GLU A 410 27.51 -13.77 -33.26
C GLU A 410 27.95 -12.53 -32.45
N THR A 411 27.00 -11.75 -31.92
CA THR A 411 27.32 -10.64 -31.01
C THR A 411 27.52 -11.04 -29.55
N MET A 412 27.30 -12.30 -29.18
CA MET A 412 27.31 -12.74 -27.78
C MET A 412 28.65 -13.37 -27.38
N ILE A 413 29.34 -12.74 -26.43
CA ILE A 413 30.63 -13.16 -25.91
C ILE A 413 30.42 -13.99 -24.62
N PRO A 414 30.97 -15.21 -24.50
CA PRO A 414 30.89 -15.99 -23.27
C PRO A 414 31.57 -15.28 -22.09
N ILE A 415 30.87 -15.22 -20.95
CA ILE A 415 31.41 -14.69 -19.68
C ILE A 415 31.31 -15.70 -18.53
N ALA A 416 30.49 -16.74 -18.68
CA ALA A 416 30.46 -17.93 -17.83
C ALA A 416 30.00 -19.15 -18.66
N ALA A 417 29.94 -20.33 -18.03
CA ALA A 417 29.58 -21.59 -18.71
C ALA A 417 28.25 -21.50 -19.48
N ASN A 418 27.20 -20.96 -18.85
CA ASN A 418 25.87 -20.81 -19.41
C ASN A 418 25.46 -19.34 -19.63
N VAL A 419 26.41 -18.39 -19.57
CA VAL A 419 26.11 -16.96 -19.65
C VAL A 419 26.99 -16.30 -20.70
N LYS A 420 26.34 -15.54 -21.58
CA LYS A 420 26.97 -14.70 -22.59
C LYS A 420 26.48 -13.27 -22.49
N MET A 421 27.29 -12.31 -22.91
CA MET A 421 26.91 -10.91 -22.93
C MET A 421 27.18 -10.28 -24.29
N SER A 422 26.33 -9.36 -24.71
CA SER A 422 26.50 -8.67 -25.99
C SER A 422 27.78 -7.84 -26.01
N LYS A 423 28.51 -7.92 -27.12
CA LYS A 423 29.73 -7.14 -27.36
C LYS A 423 29.49 -5.63 -27.44
N TYR A 424 28.25 -5.20 -27.70
CA TYR A 424 27.83 -3.82 -27.92
C TYR A 424 26.72 -3.39 -26.96
N GLU A 425 26.54 -2.09 -26.78
CA GLU A 425 25.28 -1.56 -26.28
C GLU A 425 24.13 -1.89 -27.26
N THR A 426 22.89 -1.98 -26.75
CA THR A 426 21.70 -2.22 -27.57
C THR A 426 21.48 -1.02 -28.48
N THR A 427 21.31 -1.26 -29.79
CA THR A 427 21.21 -0.17 -30.78
C THR A 427 19.80 0.37 -30.94
N ASN A 428 19.68 1.58 -31.48
CA ASN A 428 18.40 2.15 -31.91
C ASN A 428 17.64 1.22 -32.88
N GLU A 429 18.33 0.59 -33.84
CA GLU A 429 17.68 -0.34 -34.77
C GLU A 429 17.10 -1.58 -34.07
N ALA A 430 17.84 -2.15 -33.11
CA ALA A 430 17.39 -3.31 -32.36
C ALA A 430 16.16 -2.94 -31.50
N TYR A 431 16.20 -1.79 -30.83
CA TYR A 431 15.09 -1.31 -30.02
C TYR A 431 13.86 -0.91 -30.86
N GLN A 432 14.06 -0.30 -32.03
CA GLN A 432 12.97 0.06 -32.93
C GLN A 432 12.19 -1.18 -33.41
N LYS A 433 12.85 -2.33 -33.62
CA LYS A 433 12.16 -3.59 -33.96
C LYS A 433 11.20 -4.04 -32.86
N PHE A 434 11.56 -3.84 -31.60
CA PHE A 434 10.69 -4.11 -30.45
C PHE A 434 9.48 -3.16 -30.44
N LEU A 435 9.72 -1.85 -30.61
CA LEU A 435 8.66 -0.84 -30.71
C LEU A 435 7.68 -1.14 -31.85
N ASP A 436 8.20 -1.44 -33.05
CA ASP A 436 7.40 -1.79 -34.23
C ASP A 436 6.60 -3.07 -34.01
N ASN A 437 7.16 -4.03 -33.27
CA ASN A 437 6.44 -5.27 -32.96
C ASN A 437 5.33 -5.01 -31.93
N ALA A 438 5.51 -4.15 -30.94
CA ALA A 438 4.44 -3.72 -30.04
C ALA A 438 3.28 -3.06 -30.80
N LEU A 439 3.58 -2.12 -31.71
CA LEU A 439 2.57 -1.47 -32.55
C LEU A 439 1.83 -2.46 -33.45
N ARG A 440 2.56 -3.34 -34.15
CA ARG A 440 1.94 -4.38 -35.01
C ARG A 440 1.09 -5.37 -34.23
N SER A 441 1.47 -5.64 -32.98
CA SER A 441 0.72 -6.50 -32.06
C SER A 441 -0.44 -5.78 -31.37
N LYS A 442 -0.72 -4.52 -31.77
CA LYS A 442 -1.78 -3.66 -31.22
C LYS A 442 -1.64 -3.36 -29.73
N GLN A 443 -0.43 -3.46 -29.18
CA GLN A 443 -0.14 -3.20 -27.77
C GLN A 443 0.11 -1.71 -27.53
N LEU A 444 -0.89 -0.85 -27.80
CA LEU A 444 -0.72 0.62 -27.82
C LEU A 444 -0.41 1.21 -26.44
N ASP A 445 -1.09 0.76 -25.38
CA ASP A 445 -0.84 1.27 -24.04
C ASP A 445 0.50 0.79 -23.49
N PHE A 446 0.90 -0.44 -23.82
CA PHE A 446 2.25 -0.92 -23.55
C PHE A 446 3.31 -0.13 -24.34
N TYR A 447 3.08 0.17 -25.62
CA TYR A 447 3.98 0.97 -26.46
C TYR A 447 4.31 2.33 -25.81
N LYS A 448 3.31 3.02 -25.25
CA LYS A 448 3.50 4.30 -24.55
C LYS A 448 4.43 4.20 -23.34
N THR A 449 4.60 3.02 -22.75
CA THR A 449 5.48 2.81 -21.58
C THR A 449 6.92 2.49 -21.95
N ILE A 450 7.15 2.03 -23.18
CA ILE A 450 8.46 1.58 -23.66
C ILE A 450 9.09 2.53 -24.68
N VAL A 451 8.30 3.40 -25.30
CA VAL A 451 8.83 4.39 -26.25
C VAL A 451 9.77 5.37 -25.53
N TYR A 452 10.85 5.73 -26.19
CA TYR A 452 11.82 6.70 -25.69
C TYR A 452 11.22 8.10 -25.54
N ASP A 453 11.74 8.89 -24.57
CA ASP A 453 11.45 10.33 -24.46
C ASP A 453 12.54 11.16 -25.15
N SER A 454 12.36 11.47 -26.44
CA SER A 454 13.35 12.26 -27.18
C SER A 454 13.55 13.67 -26.63
N THR A 455 12.61 14.22 -25.85
CA THR A 455 12.72 15.56 -25.27
C THR A 455 13.83 15.65 -24.22
N GLN A 456 14.29 14.52 -23.68
CA GLN A 456 15.37 14.47 -22.69
C GLN A 456 16.69 15.05 -23.21
N TRP A 457 16.94 15.03 -24.53
CA TRP A 457 18.08 15.74 -25.13
C TRP A 457 18.05 17.24 -24.81
N SER A 458 16.90 17.89 -25.01
CA SER A 458 16.72 19.32 -24.73
C SER A 458 16.62 19.63 -23.24
N LYS A 459 15.94 18.79 -22.45
CA LYS A 459 15.80 19.00 -21.00
C LYS A 459 17.13 18.87 -20.26
N LYS A 460 17.98 17.93 -20.69
CA LYS A 460 19.32 17.72 -20.11
C LYS A 460 20.27 18.86 -20.48
N PHE A 461 20.15 19.40 -21.69
CA PHE A 461 21.03 20.45 -22.23
C PHE A 461 20.23 21.65 -22.75
N PRO A 462 19.54 22.40 -21.87
CA PRO A 462 18.60 23.46 -22.28
C PRO A 462 19.28 24.67 -22.93
N GLN A 463 20.60 24.80 -22.79
CA GLN A 463 21.40 25.89 -23.37
C GLN A 463 22.20 25.44 -24.61
N SER A 464 21.95 24.23 -25.13
CA SER A 464 22.69 23.66 -26.26
C SER A 464 21.76 23.39 -27.45
N THR A 465 22.28 23.52 -28.67
CA THR A 465 21.56 23.20 -29.92
C THR A 465 21.40 21.67 -30.07
N THR A 466 20.40 21.10 -29.40
CA THR A 466 20.12 19.65 -29.38
C THR A 466 18.88 19.26 -30.19
N GLU A 467 18.24 20.21 -30.86
CA GLU A 467 17.07 20.00 -31.71
C GLU A 467 17.27 18.90 -32.75
N PRO A 468 18.44 18.76 -33.41
CA PRO A 468 18.66 17.64 -34.33
C PRO A 468 18.63 16.27 -33.65
N MET A 469 19.06 16.16 -32.39
CA MET A 469 19.01 14.89 -31.64
C MET A 469 17.58 14.57 -31.22
N VAL A 470 16.83 15.57 -30.72
CA VAL A 470 15.40 15.43 -30.41
C VAL A 470 14.63 14.94 -31.64
N ALA A 471 14.94 15.52 -32.79
CA ALA A 471 14.21 15.26 -34.03
C ALA A 471 14.61 13.95 -34.71
N ASN A 472 15.86 13.47 -34.61
CA ASN A 472 16.36 12.41 -35.50
C ASN A 472 16.99 11.19 -34.81
N TYR A 473 17.45 11.31 -33.55
CA TYR A 473 18.35 10.31 -32.96
C TYR A 473 17.81 8.89 -32.97
N HIS A 474 16.53 8.71 -32.64
CA HIS A 474 15.97 7.38 -32.39
C HIS A 474 15.43 6.67 -33.64
N TRP A 475 15.21 7.38 -34.75
CA TRP A 475 14.54 6.80 -35.93
C TRP A 475 15.25 7.07 -37.27
N HIS A 476 16.11 8.08 -37.37
CA HIS A 476 16.78 8.39 -38.62
C HIS A 476 17.84 7.31 -38.95
N PRO A 477 17.93 6.80 -40.19
CA PRO A 477 18.84 5.69 -40.55
C PRO A 477 20.32 5.90 -40.20
N ALA A 478 20.78 7.15 -40.14
CA ALA A 478 22.15 7.50 -39.73
C ALA A 478 22.49 7.06 -38.30
N TYR A 479 21.49 6.97 -37.42
CA TYR A 479 21.65 6.62 -36.01
C TYR A 479 21.32 5.16 -35.69
N LYS A 480 21.08 4.33 -36.70
CA LYS A 480 20.63 2.94 -36.51
C LYS A 480 21.59 2.09 -35.67
N ASN A 481 22.90 2.35 -35.77
CA ASN A 481 23.98 1.65 -35.07
C ASN A 481 24.49 2.41 -33.83
N TYR A 482 23.75 3.40 -33.35
CA TYR A 482 24.05 4.13 -32.11
C TYR A 482 23.29 3.49 -30.95
N PRO A 483 23.78 3.62 -29.71
CA PRO A 483 23.11 3.06 -28.54
C PRO A 483 21.72 3.67 -28.37
N VAL A 484 20.74 2.86 -27.98
CA VAL A 484 19.44 3.40 -27.56
C VAL A 484 19.58 4.08 -26.20
N VAL A 485 19.01 5.29 -26.09
CA VAL A 485 19.01 6.12 -24.87
C VAL A 485 17.62 6.68 -24.61
N ASN A 486 17.43 7.49 -23.57
CA ASN A 486 16.15 8.10 -23.24
C ASN A 486 14.99 7.09 -23.04
N ILE A 487 15.31 5.88 -22.60
CA ILE A 487 14.32 4.87 -22.18
C ILE A 487 14.38 4.67 -20.66
N SER A 488 13.32 4.10 -20.08
CA SER A 488 13.30 3.73 -18.66
C SER A 488 13.96 2.36 -18.42
N HIS A 489 14.25 2.06 -17.15
CA HIS A 489 14.74 0.74 -16.74
C HIS A 489 13.73 -0.36 -17.07
N GLU A 490 12.45 -0.09 -16.82
CA GLU A 490 11.34 -0.98 -17.13
C GLU A 490 11.25 -1.25 -18.63
N ALA A 491 11.50 -0.24 -19.47
CA ALA A 491 11.48 -0.38 -20.91
C ALA A 491 12.65 -1.24 -21.44
N ALA A 492 13.81 -1.20 -20.78
CA ALA A 492 14.94 -2.10 -21.06
C ALA A 492 14.65 -3.54 -20.63
N LEU A 493 14.06 -3.74 -19.44
CA LEU A 493 13.63 -5.07 -18.98
C LEU A 493 12.54 -5.66 -19.89
N ALA A 494 11.59 -4.83 -20.34
CA ALA A 494 10.55 -5.20 -21.28
C ALA A 494 11.14 -5.67 -22.63
N TYR A 495 12.16 -4.97 -23.14
CA TYR A 495 12.90 -5.41 -24.32
C TYR A 495 13.57 -6.77 -24.11
N CYS A 496 14.21 -7.00 -22.96
CA CYS A 496 14.81 -8.31 -22.64
C CYS A 496 13.77 -9.44 -22.60
N ALA A 497 12.61 -9.19 -21.97
CA ALA A 497 11.52 -10.17 -21.91
C ALA A 497 10.95 -10.48 -23.30
N TRP A 498 10.73 -9.45 -24.11
CA TRP A 498 10.31 -9.58 -25.50
C TRP A 498 11.33 -10.40 -26.32
N LEU A 499 12.61 -10.05 -26.25
CA LEU A 499 13.66 -10.75 -27.01
C LEU A 499 13.77 -12.22 -26.61
N THR A 500 13.57 -12.53 -25.32
CA THR A 500 13.50 -13.91 -24.80
C THR A 500 12.39 -14.70 -25.47
N GLU A 501 11.18 -14.16 -25.46
CA GLU A 501 10.03 -14.79 -26.10
C GLU A 501 10.30 -14.98 -27.60
N GLN A 502 10.70 -13.91 -28.29
CA GLN A 502 10.88 -13.93 -29.73
C GLN A 502 12.00 -14.88 -30.16
N TYR A 503 13.12 -14.97 -29.44
CA TYR A 503 14.19 -15.93 -29.72
C TYR A 503 13.72 -17.38 -29.54
N ASN A 504 13.01 -17.65 -28.44
CA ASN A 504 12.51 -18.99 -28.10
C ASN A 504 11.36 -19.45 -29.03
N LEU A 505 10.87 -18.59 -29.93
CA LEU A 505 9.95 -18.96 -31.02
C LEU A 505 10.65 -19.31 -32.34
N GLN A 506 11.95 -18.99 -32.50
CA GLN A 506 12.66 -19.16 -33.77
C GLN A 506 13.06 -20.62 -34.01
N ARG A 507 12.83 -21.15 -35.22
CA ARG A 507 13.20 -22.54 -35.54
C ARG A 507 14.70 -22.76 -35.74
N LYS A 508 15.41 -21.75 -36.25
CA LYS A 508 16.86 -21.82 -36.56
C LYS A 508 17.65 -21.07 -35.49
N ARG A 509 17.78 -21.69 -34.33
CA ARG A 509 18.50 -21.15 -33.17
C ARG A 509 19.51 -22.15 -32.64
N LYS A 510 20.59 -21.67 -32.03
CA LYS A 510 21.62 -22.51 -31.44
C LYS A 510 21.18 -23.16 -30.12
N TYR A 511 20.35 -22.47 -29.35
CA TYR A 511 19.95 -22.89 -28.01
C TYR A 511 18.45 -23.20 -27.97
N THR A 512 18.09 -24.33 -27.37
CA THR A 512 16.68 -24.75 -27.21
C THR A 512 15.88 -23.74 -26.41
N LYS A 513 16.43 -23.22 -25.30
CA LYS A 513 15.78 -22.24 -24.44
C LYS A 513 16.79 -21.27 -23.82
N VAL A 514 16.52 -19.98 -23.95
CA VAL A 514 17.35 -18.92 -23.35
C VAL A 514 16.52 -17.93 -22.54
N LEU A 515 17.20 -17.12 -21.74
CA LEU A 515 16.69 -15.94 -21.05
C LEU A 515 17.59 -14.74 -21.38
N PHE A 516 17.01 -13.69 -21.95
CA PHE A 516 17.67 -12.39 -22.06
C PHE A 516 17.35 -11.52 -20.85
N ARG A 517 18.35 -10.81 -20.34
CA ARG A 517 18.23 -9.93 -19.17
C ARG A 517 19.29 -8.83 -19.18
N LEU A 518 19.13 -7.86 -18.29
CA LEU A 518 20.20 -6.93 -17.95
C LEU A 518 21.33 -7.65 -17.20
N PRO A 519 22.59 -7.18 -17.31
CA PRO A 519 23.70 -7.74 -16.57
C PRO A 519 23.58 -7.47 -15.07
N THR A 520 24.08 -8.41 -14.27
CA THR A 520 24.44 -8.12 -12.87
C THR A 520 25.67 -7.22 -12.83
N GLU A 521 25.90 -6.54 -11.71
CA GLU A 521 27.14 -5.75 -11.55
C GLU A 521 28.40 -6.63 -11.71
N LYS A 522 28.35 -7.88 -11.20
CA LYS A 522 29.47 -8.82 -11.30
C LYS A 522 29.79 -9.16 -12.76
N GLU A 523 28.78 -9.50 -13.56
CA GLU A 523 28.95 -9.83 -14.98
C GLU A 523 29.46 -8.62 -15.78
N TRP A 524 28.91 -7.44 -15.50
CA TRP A 524 29.35 -6.20 -16.14
C TRP A 524 30.82 -5.91 -15.83
N LYS A 525 31.23 -6.00 -14.55
CA LYS A 525 32.63 -5.82 -14.12
C LYS A 525 33.56 -6.86 -14.72
N TYR A 526 33.14 -8.14 -14.79
CA TYR A 526 33.94 -9.17 -15.44
C TYR A 526 34.24 -8.83 -16.90
N ALA A 527 33.22 -8.44 -17.65
CA ALA A 527 33.36 -8.07 -19.05
C ALA A 527 34.20 -6.80 -19.25
N ALA A 528 33.93 -5.75 -18.45
CA ALA A 528 34.68 -4.50 -18.49
C ALA A 528 36.15 -4.67 -18.05
N GLY A 529 36.44 -5.59 -17.13
CA GLY A 529 37.76 -5.88 -16.58
C GLY A 529 38.57 -6.91 -17.38
N GLU A 530 38.20 -7.17 -18.64
CA GLU A 530 38.87 -8.14 -19.53
C GLU A 530 38.97 -9.57 -18.94
N GLY A 531 37.99 -9.97 -18.12
CA GLY A 531 37.95 -11.28 -17.46
C GLY A 531 38.73 -11.34 -16.15
N ASN A 532 39.35 -10.25 -15.73
CA ASN A 532 39.98 -10.11 -14.42
C ASN A 532 39.01 -9.48 -13.41
N GLU A 533 38.50 -10.28 -12.48
CA GLU A 533 37.59 -9.81 -11.42
C GLU A 533 38.24 -8.74 -10.51
N ASN A 534 39.58 -8.67 -10.47
CA ASN A 534 40.36 -7.70 -9.69
C ASN A 534 40.87 -6.51 -10.53
N ALA A 535 40.36 -6.32 -11.76
CA ALA A 535 40.73 -5.18 -12.57
C ALA A 535 40.42 -3.86 -11.86
N LYS A 536 41.35 -2.90 -11.97
CA LYS A 536 41.16 -1.54 -11.43
C LYS A 536 40.57 -0.58 -12.47
N SER A 537 40.75 -0.89 -13.75
CA SER A 537 40.27 -0.12 -14.89
C SER A 537 39.86 -1.06 -16.02
N SER A 538 39.01 -0.56 -16.92
CA SER A 538 38.70 -1.20 -18.20
C SER A 538 39.82 -1.09 -19.24
N PHE A 539 40.87 -0.30 -18.95
CA PHE A 539 42.02 -0.12 -19.82
C PHE A 539 43.29 -0.78 -19.25
N PRO A 540 44.09 -1.47 -20.09
CA PRO A 540 45.30 -2.17 -19.63
C PRO A 540 46.36 -1.32 -18.92
N LYS A 541 46.42 -0.01 -19.20
CA LYS A 541 47.35 0.95 -18.57
C LYS A 541 46.66 2.00 -17.68
N GLU A 542 45.37 1.82 -17.39
CA GLU A 542 44.54 2.81 -16.67
C GLU A 542 44.49 4.20 -17.37
N GLU A 543 44.85 4.26 -18.65
CA GLU A 543 44.85 5.48 -19.47
C GLU A 543 43.78 5.40 -20.55
N VAL A 544 42.99 6.48 -20.70
CA VAL A 544 41.95 6.59 -21.73
C VAL A 544 42.51 6.98 -23.12
N LYS A 545 43.82 7.22 -23.22
CA LYS A 545 44.52 7.52 -24.47
C LYS A 545 45.52 6.41 -24.77
N ASN A 546 45.74 6.14 -26.06
CA ASN A 546 46.85 5.29 -26.49
C ASN A 546 48.18 6.07 -26.53
N GLU A 547 49.28 5.39 -26.85
CA GLU A 547 50.63 5.98 -26.95
C GLU A 547 50.76 7.07 -28.01
N LYS A 548 49.81 7.15 -28.95
CA LYS A 548 49.72 8.19 -29.98
C LYS A 548 48.83 9.37 -29.57
N GLY A 549 48.28 9.35 -28.36
CA GLY A 549 47.39 10.37 -27.83
C GLY A 549 45.93 10.26 -28.26
N CYS A 550 45.53 9.22 -29.00
CA CYS A 550 44.13 9.04 -29.40
C CYS A 550 43.29 8.45 -28.26
N TYR A 551 42.09 8.98 -28.05
CA TYR A 551 41.14 8.45 -27.07
C TYR A 551 40.66 7.04 -27.43
N LEU A 552 40.45 6.22 -26.40
CA LEU A 552 39.98 4.83 -26.46
C LEU A 552 38.51 4.68 -26.05
N ALA A 553 37.85 5.77 -25.66
CA ALA A 553 36.46 5.83 -25.28
C ALA A 553 35.87 7.19 -25.63
N ASN A 554 34.54 7.23 -25.76
CA ASN A 554 33.75 8.45 -25.92
C ASN A 554 33.39 9.03 -24.55
N ILE A 555 34.04 10.11 -24.12
CA ILE A 555 33.91 10.69 -22.78
C ILE A 555 34.09 12.20 -22.85
N LYS A 556 33.69 12.92 -21.79
CA LYS A 556 33.99 14.34 -21.67
C LYS A 556 35.50 14.55 -21.53
N THR A 557 36.12 15.15 -22.55
CA THR A 557 37.58 15.29 -22.65
C THR A 557 38.15 16.50 -21.91
N GLY A 558 37.32 17.44 -21.46
CA GLY A 558 37.68 18.57 -20.60
C GLY A 558 36.49 19.47 -20.26
N ASP A 559 36.74 20.56 -19.52
CA ASP A 559 35.65 21.47 -19.07
C ASP A 559 34.96 22.22 -20.21
N LYS A 560 35.70 22.51 -21.29
CA LYS A 560 35.22 23.23 -22.48
C LYS A 560 35.50 22.48 -23.79
N THR A 561 36.06 21.29 -23.72
CA THR A 561 36.41 20.44 -24.87
C THR A 561 35.61 19.15 -24.78
N PHE A 562 34.86 18.84 -25.84
CA PHE A 562 33.89 17.73 -25.86
C PHE A 562 34.08 16.76 -27.02
N PHE A 563 34.98 17.05 -27.98
CA PHE A 563 35.06 16.34 -29.25
C PHE A 563 36.45 15.80 -29.59
N GLU A 564 37.40 15.87 -28.66
CA GLU A 564 38.78 15.41 -28.90
C GLU A 564 38.86 13.88 -29.08
N ASP A 565 37.84 13.16 -28.60
CA ASP A 565 37.67 11.73 -28.79
C ASP A 565 37.01 11.35 -30.14
N GLY A 566 36.65 12.35 -30.94
CA GLY A 566 36.03 12.17 -32.26
C GLY A 566 34.51 12.07 -32.27
N ALA A 567 33.82 12.20 -31.14
CA ALA A 567 32.36 12.19 -31.06
C ALA A 567 31.83 13.44 -30.32
N PHE A 568 30.74 14.03 -30.80
CA PHE A 568 30.12 15.19 -30.13
C PHE A 568 29.07 14.81 -29.10
N PHE A 569 28.37 13.70 -29.35
CA PHE A 569 27.41 13.06 -28.46
C PHE A 569 27.80 11.58 -28.35
N THR A 570 26.86 10.65 -28.41
CA THR A 570 27.18 9.22 -28.58
C THR A 570 27.89 8.94 -29.91
N ALA A 571 28.65 7.85 -29.95
CA ALA A 571 29.26 7.26 -31.13
C ALA A 571 28.53 5.95 -31.52
N GLN A 572 28.87 5.38 -32.68
CA GLN A 572 28.36 4.06 -33.04
C GLN A 572 28.86 3.01 -32.04
N VAL A 573 28.05 1.99 -31.77
CA VAL A 573 28.39 0.97 -30.75
C VAL A 573 29.66 0.16 -31.08
N SER A 574 30.11 0.19 -32.34
CA SER A 574 31.35 -0.44 -32.79
C SER A 574 32.54 0.52 -32.91
N SER A 575 32.40 1.76 -32.44
CA SER A 575 33.49 2.74 -32.38
C SER A 575 34.51 2.35 -31.31
N TYR A 576 35.73 2.89 -31.44
CA TYR A 576 36.88 2.61 -30.56
C TYR A 576 37.32 1.14 -30.60
N VAL A 577 38.30 0.80 -29.76
CA VAL A 577 38.94 -0.52 -29.75
C VAL A 577 38.25 -1.40 -28.72
N ALA A 578 37.88 -2.61 -29.14
CA ALA A 578 37.37 -3.62 -28.22
C ALA A 578 38.43 -4.00 -27.18
N ASN A 579 37.99 -4.31 -25.97
CA ASN A 579 38.87 -4.90 -24.97
C ASN A 579 39.30 -6.32 -25.36
N LYS A 580 40.22 -6.95 -24.60
CA LYS A 580 40.76 -8.29 -24.95
C LYS A 580 39.71 -9.40 -25.09
N LEU A 581 38.56 -9.26 -24.44
CA LEU A 581 37.46 -10.22 -24.56
C LEU A 581 36.57 -9.94 -25.79
N GLY A 582 36.66 -8.76 -26.37
CA GLY A 582 35.90 -8.34 -27.55
C GLY A 582 34.74 -7.38 -27.25
N PHE A 583 34.63 -6.87 -26.03
CA PHE A 583 33.60 -5.88 -25.65
C PHE A 583 34.00 -4.47 -26.06
N TYR A 584 33.06 -3.72 -26.64
CA TYR A 584 33.23 -2.32 -27.01
C TYR A 584 32.55 -1.41 -26.00
N ASN A 585 33.04 -0.18 -25.89
CA ASN A 585 32.44 0.90 -25.09
C ASN A 585 32.08 0.52 -23.65
N MET A 586 32.87 -0.32 -22.99
CA MET A 586 32.66 -0.60 -21.56
C MET A 586 32.96 0.62 -20.67
N THR A 587 33.62 1.64 -21.23
CA THR A 587 33.83 2.95 -20.63
C THR A 587 33.38 4.01 -21.61
N GLY A 588 32.55 4.95 -21.15
CA GLY A 588 32.01 6.03 -21.94
C GLY A 588 30.89 5.61 -22.90
N ASN A 589 30.66 6.46 -23.89
CA ASN A 589 29.54 6.40 -24.84
C ASN A 589 28.18 6.55 -24.14
N VAL A 590 27.68 5.50 -23.50
CA VAL A 590 26.49 5.57 -22.63
C VAL A 590 26.71 4.74 -21.38
N ALA A 591 26.25 5.24 -20.25
CA ALA A 591 26.19 4.44 -19.03
C ALA A 591 25.14 3.34 -19.20
N GLU A 592 25.41 2.15 -18.68
CA GLU A 592 24.61 0.98 -18.97
C GLU A 592 23.82 0.50 -17.76
N MET A 593 22.51 0.44 -17.92
CA MET A 593 21.62 -0.09 -16.89
C MET A 593 21.97 -1.54 -16.53
N ILE A 594 22.06 -1.82 -15.23
CA ILE A 594 22.17 -3.17 -14.67
C ILE A 594 20.83 -3.63 -14.09
N GLN A 595 20.75 -4.85 -13.56
CA GLN A 595 19.51 -5.37 -12.96
C GLN A 595 18.95 -4.48 -11.85
N THR A 596 19.81 -3.81 -11.08
CA THR A 596 19.39 -2.88 -10.03
C THR A 596 18.82 -1.60 -10.64
N LYS A 597 17.53 -1.36 -10.43
CA LYS A 597 16.84 -0.15 -10.91
C LYS A 597 17.54 1.13 -10.41
N GLY A 598 17.70 2.08 -11.32
CA GLY A 598 18.32 3.38 -11.04
C GLY A 598 19.86 3.34 -10.94
N VAL A 599 20.48 2.19 -11.24
CA VAL A 599 21.93 2.02 -11.25
C VAL A 599 22.42 1.64 -12.65
N ALA A 600 23.44 2.36 -13.11
CA ALA A 600 24.13 2.12 -14.37
C ALA A 600 25.66 2.12 -14.16
N LYS A 601 26.41 1.58 -15.12
CA LYS A 601 27.89 1.44 -15.07
C LYS A 601 28.54 2.00 -16.33
N GLY A 602 29.83 2.36 -16.26
CA GLY A 602 30.65 2.71 -17.42
C GLY A 602 30.71 4.19 -17.79
N GLY A 603 29.81 5.03 -17.29
CA GLY A 603 29.75 6.47 -17.64
C GLY A 603 29.38 6.72 -19.10
N SER A 604 29.20 7.99 -19.48
CA SER A 604 28.68 8.41 -20.77
C SER A 604 29.58 9.42 -21.50
N TRP A 605 29.19 9.80 -22.72
CA TRP A 605 29.87 10.80 -23.54
C TRP A 605 30.01 12.20 -22.88
N TYR A 606 29.20 12.53 -21.89
CA TYR A 606 29.33 13.80 -21.13
C TYR A 606 29.93 13.62 -19.72
N ASP A 607 30.30 12.40 -19.34
CA ASP A 607 30.98 12.11 -18.08
C ASP A 607 32.49 12.09 -18.28
N THR A 608 33.25 12.56 -17.29
CA THR A 608 34.72 12.50 -17.38
C THR A 608 35.21 11.06 -17.24
N PHE A 609 36.49 10.81 -17.53
CA PHE A 609 37.09 9.50 -17.33
C PHE A 609 36.97 9.03 -15.87
N GLU A 610 37.17 9.94 -14.90
CA GLU A 610 37.07 9.64 -13.47
C GLU A 610 35.63 9.33 -13.04
N MET A 611 34.63 9.91 -13.71
CA MET A 611 33.22 9.59 -13.46
C MET A 611 32.82 8.26 -14.09
N SER A 612 33.45 7.93 -15.21
CA SER A 612 33.31 6.68 -15.97
C SER A 612 34.14 5.53 -15.39
N ASP A 613 34.70 5.73 -14.18
CA ASP A 613 35.56 4.76 -13.51
C ASP A 613 34.85 3.42 -13.29
N PHE A 614 35.60 2.35 -13.54
CA PHE A 614 35.15 0.96 -13.47
C PHE A 614 34.49 0.58 -12.12
N GLN A 615 34.96 1.17 -11.01
CA GLN A 615 34.41 0.90 -9.68
C GLN A 615 33.20 1.76 -9.33
N LYS A 616 32.98 2.87 -10.05
CA LYS A 616 31.86 3.78 -9.81
C LYS A 616 30.58 3.28 -10.47
N SER A 617 29.46 3.84 -9.99
CA SER A 617 28.14 3.59 -10.54
C SER A 617 27.48 4.93 -10.82
N THR A 618 26.81 5.02 -11.96
CA THR A 618 25.97 6.16 -12.33
C THR A 618 24.58 5.93 -11.74
N THR A 619 24.07 6.91 -11.00
CA THR A 619 22.67 6.88 -10.53
C THR A 619 21.80 7.69 -11.47
N TYR A 620 20.62 7.17 -11.81
CA TYR A 620 19.66 7.84 -12.66
C TYR A 620 18.24 7.61 -12.14
N GLN A 621 17.39 8.62 -12.26
CA GLN A 621 15.98 8.55 -11.84
C GLN A 621 15.02 8.56 -13.03
N ASN A 622 15.40 9.25 -14.11
CA ASN A 622 14.59 9.43 -15.30
C ASN A 622 15.37 8.94 -16.53
N PRO A 623 14.68 8.68 -17.66
CA PRO A 623 15.35 8.46 -18.94
C PRO A 623 16.35 9.58 -19.26
N ASP A 624 17.51 9.24 -19.82
CA ASP A 624 18.61 10.20 -19.98
C ASP A 624 19.39 9.95 -21.29
N PRO A 625 19.85 10.99 -22.01
CA PRO A 625 20.58 10.85 -23.27
C PRO A 625 21.97 10.23 -23.13
N GLY A 626 22.48 10.05 -21.91
CA GLY A 626 23.72 9.32 -21.64
C GLY A 626 23.52 7.95 -21.01
N VAL A 627 22.28 7.46 -20.88
CA VAL A 627 21.99 6.15 -20.25
C VAL A 627 21.29 5.22 -21.23
N GLY A 628 21.95 4.11 -21.53
CA GLY A 628 21.44 3.01 -22.36
C GLY A 628 21.61 1.67 -21.66
N PHE A 629 21.72 0.57 -22.40
CA PHE A 629 21.92 -0.76 -21.81
C PHE A 629 22.49 -1.75 -22.81
N ARG A 630 23.08 -2.83 -22.31
CA ARG A 630 23.40 -4.04 -23.09
C ARG A 630 22.70 -5.26 -22.49
N ILE A 631 22.63 -6.33 -23.28
CA ILE A 631 21.92 -7.56 -22.91
C ILE A 631 22.86 -8.71 -22.57
N VAL A 632 22.42 -9.54 -21.63
CA VAL A 632 22.97 -10.85 -21.29
C VAL A 632 22.03 -11.92 -21.81
N LEU A 633 22.59 -12.98 -22.40
CA LEU A 633 21.93 -14.22 -22.79
C LEU A 633 22.34 -15.31 -21.81
N GLU A 634 21.38 -15.84 -21.07
CA GLU A 634 21.54 -17.00 -20.20
C GLU A 634 20.93 -18.24 -20.88
N ILE A 635 21.73 -19.29 -21.00
CA ILE A 635 21.34 -20.55 -21.62
C ILE A 635 20.66 -21.40 -20.55
N ILE A 636 19.39 -21.74 -20.79
CA ILE A 636 18.58 -22.57 -19.90
C ILE A 636 18.59 -24.03 -20.37
N GLU A 637 18.54 -24.23 -21.69
CA GLU A 637 18.58 -25.54 -22.33
C GLU A 637 19.31 -25.40 -23.68
N GLU A 638 20.29 -26.27 -23.93
CA GLU A 638 21.06 -26.29 -25.17
C GLU A 638 20.28 -26.89 -26.34
#